data_AF-A0A5Q4ER92-F1
#
_entry.id   AF-A0A5Q4ER92-F1
#
_cell.length_a   1.000
_cell.length_b   1.000
_cell.length_c   1.000
_cell.angle_alpha   90.00
_cell.angle_beta   90.00
_cell.angle_gamma   90.00
#
_symmetry.space_group_name_H-M   'P 1'
#
loop_
_entity.id
_entity.type
_entity.pdbx_description
1 polymer ?
#
loop_
_entity_poly.entity_id
_entity_poly.type
_entity_poly.pdbx_seq_one_letter_code
_entity_poly.pdbx_strand_id
1 'polypeptide(L)'
;MEKVRLRAARLRPCSGRDAPARWDLYESRTHPLTHSPTHPLTHSPLTAHPSPIHLLIPASYTSAMGLSFEQPLWLLLILLAIPLGWLALRWFHTMSRARAWSSVVLRALLIALIAGMLAGASAVRTTERLAVIALIDVSDSARSFVDYGTDSEGRPLTSVQWMRDWLMQATQDRRHEDLFGLIAFDGAAAALLTPFPPGVSGDFTLQDAPLDVRMVEGTNIAEAIRLASAVAPPDAARRFVLISDGNQTAGDALAAAREASGGGGAASRAGTPIDVVPLSFNIRREVMIEFLDAPPQAQSESTVMVRIGMRAIGPASGTLFLSREGERIDLSPGRPSAGRRLELEPGRHVELVEVKLDERTLHRFEAVFEPDDPAMDTVLANNRAEAFTVTPGRGSVLIVDGAGEGDPDGPGRFLAGALQRAGLEVEMVHPAAAPSDLLSLHAYDLVILNNVGADELPRRTQSLLADYVNRLGGGLVMAGGPASFGAGGWRGSPIEPILPVGLEIPEQLIKPSAAIMIVLDTSGSMAMRVLGGMRTQQEIANEAAALAIESLDPQDLVGVLEFNHVQREVVPLGPNSNPQDAADRVRRLTPGGGTDLYPALDYAGRQLEGVDANVRHVIVLSDGVSRGDPNYGFSIAERLSAQGITVTTIAVGDMADVPTLQGIADAGGGKFHRVLDPYGLPRIFINEIRVIRRPLVREGLFTPVVPASGSPLMAGVPRQWPQLRGVVLTQEREEPTITYAAYTSEGEPLLAHWNVGLGQVAAFTSDTYDWARPWLEGGWEGFAALWTQVARSVSRPTTAGATQLSTEVVDDRLRIRYEALDDDGAPLDMLTVPGAVYAPDDATPRDIRLSQTGPGLYETTIDAEASGNYIIALTPRQGGQAMPPVIGGVSRSIGAEFRRLQSDIGFLSRIAEETGGRVLDSDRPERADLFNRADLQPVRAATPIWRTLMIWCLLVLLLDVATRRVAWDRLVTREVADEWRRQATGALQQRSAAAAETASRLRGVTRTARGESGARDSEGQASPAAPRRERDRSIPVVPATTQASGRPNQTDVEMERQRRQTVRDALRAASGQGGSERKAEKPALKSEKPPDAGGASSLLDAKRRARERYSGEDGLDGRS
;
A
#
# COMPACT_ATOMS: atom_id res chain seq x y z
N MET A 1 17.07 -43.35 39.80
CA MET A 1 18.51 -43.67 39.59
C MET A 1 19.12 -42.45 38.92
N GLU A 2 20.38 -42.05 39.14
CA GLU A 2 21.51 -42.71 39.82
C GLU A 2 22.15 -41.78 40.89
N LYS A 3 23.32 -42.11 41.46
CA LYS A 3 24.02 -41.35 42.52
C LYS A 3 25.53 -41.35 42.27
N VAL A 4 26.24 -40.34 42.80
CA VAL A 4 27.58 -40.36 43.50
C VAL A 4 28.21 -38.94 43.39
N ARG A 5 28.46 -38.15 44.44
CA ARG A 5 29.42 -38.24 45.59
C ARG A 5 30.89 -38.21 45.15
N LEU A 6 31.65 -37.11 45.27
CA LEU A 6 32.31 -36.55 46.49
C LEU A 6 33.21 -35.38 46.00
N ARG A 7 33.88 -34.53 46.79
CA ARG A 7 34.52 -34.64 48.12
C ARG A 7 34.67 -33.23 48.77
N ALA A 8 35.19 -33.11 49.99
CA ALA A 8 35.27 -31.81 50.70
C ALA A 8 36.50 -31.66 51.63
N ALA A 9 36.96 -30.41 51.81
CA ALA A 9 37.73 -29.85 52.93
C ALA A 9 37.50 -28.31 52.92
N ARG A 10 37.03 -27.60 53.96
CA ARG A 10 37.43 -27.45 55.38
C ARG A 10 38.82 -26.84 55.62
N LEU A 11 38.83 -25.57 56.04
CA LEU A 11 39.54 -25.08 57.23
C LEU A 11 38.88 -23.79 57.79
N ARG A 12 39.39 -23.26 58.91
CA ARG A 12 38.81 -22.25 59.83
C ARG A 12 39.96 -21.63 60.68
N PRO A 13 39.76 -20.60 61.55
CA PRO A 13 38.80 -19.48 61.59
C PRO A 13 39.53 -18.14 62.00
N CYS A 14 38.83 -17.25 62.73
CA CYS A 14 39.33 -16.10 63.53
C CYS A 14 39.70 -14.79 62.77
N SER A 15 39.63 -13.59 63.37
CA SER A 15 38.79 -13.08 64.49
C SER A 15 39.03 -11.56 64.67
N GLY A 16 37.99 -10.75 64.86
CA GLY A 16 38.14 -9.33 65.24
C GLY A 16 36.79 -8.62 65.37
N ARG A 17 36.69 -7.66 66.30
CA ARG A 17 35.52 -6.81 66.52
C ARG A 17 35.94 -5.36 66.77
N ASP A 18 34.92 -4.51 66.82
CA ASP A 18 34.84 -3.23 67.53
C ASP A 18 35.42 -1.98 66.85
N ALA A 19 34.66 -0.90 67.06
CA ALA A 19 34.93 0.50 66.71
C ALA A 19 35.09 1.28 68.06
N PRO A 20 35.02 2.64 68.20
CA PRO A 20 34.78 3.70 67.19
C PRO A 20 35.61 5.01 67.37
N ALA A 21 35.24 6.03 66.58
CA ALA A 21 35.16 7.48 66.92
C ALA A 21 36.41 8.41 67.04
N ARG A 22 36.51 9.30 66.02
CA ARG A 22 36.34 10.79 66.09
C ARG A 22 37.44 11.72 66.70
N TRP A 23 37.44 12.98 66.23
CA TRP A 23 38.24 14.18 66.61
C TRP A 23 39.66 14.23 65.99
N ASP A 24 40.29 15.37 65.70
CA ASP A 24 40.02 16.84 65.86
C ASP A 24 40.19 17.59 64.50
N LEU A 25 40.13 18.92 64.24
CA LEU A 25 39.69 20.23 64.84
C LEU A 25 40.75 21.35 64.54
N TYR A 26 40.43 22.63 64.78
CA TYR A 26 41.21 23.90 64.58
C TYR A 26 41.45 24.34 63.12
N GLU A 27 41.40 25.61 62.69
CA GLU A 27 40.95 26.97 63.10
C GLU A 27 41.47 27.91 61.95
N SER A 28 41.19 29.21 61.79
CA SER A 28 40.64 30.27 62.64
C SER A 28 39.76 31.27 61.82
N ARG A 29 39.58 32.52 62.28
CA ARG A 29 38.44 33.44 61.96
C ARG A 29 38.85 34.70 61.19
N THR A 30 37.91 35.34 60.46
CA THR A 30 37.66 36.81 60.55
C THR A 30 36.29 37.25 59.99
N HIS A 31 35.83 38.44 60.42
CA HIS A 31 34.62 39.21 60.07
C HIS A 31 34.94 40.71 60.37
N PRO A 32 34.09 41.71 60.05
CA PRO A 32 33.21 41.94 58.89
C PRO A 32 33.43 43.37 58.30
N LEU A 33 32.61 43.86 57.34
CA LEU A 33 31.90 45.17 57.38
C LEU A 33 31.37 45.69 56.01
N THR A 34 30.34 46.52 56.14
CA THR A 34 29.55 47.32 55.17
C THR A 34 30.30 48.23 54.20
N HIS A 35 29.71 48.48 53.00
CA HIS A 35 29.25 49.84 52.63
C HIS A 35 28.34 49.90 51.37
N SER A 36 27.34 50.79 51.38
CA SER A 36 26.71 51.41 50.19
C SER A 36 27.30 52.82 49.99
N PRO A 37 27.24 53.43 48.78
CA PRO A 37 26.03 54.05 48.20
C PRO A 37 25.87 53.70 46.67
N THR A 38 25.08 54.34 45.78
CA THR A 38 24.32 55.62 45.77
C THR A 38 23.14 55.56 44.77
N HIS A 39 22.15 56.46 44.93
CA HIS A 39 21.17 56.89 43.90
C HIS A 39 21.73 58.08 43.08
N PRO A 40 21.23 58.47 41.87
CA PRO A 40 19.91 59.12 41.74
C PRO A 40 19.20 59.10 40.35
N LEU A 41 18.11 59.88 40.26
CA LEU A 41 17.42 60.43 39.07
C LEU A 41 16.57 59.50 38.15
N THR A 42 15.30 59.40 38.54
CA THR A 42 14.11 59.70 37.72
C THR A 42 14.26 59.95 36.21
N HIS A 43 13.51 59.19 35.40
CA HIS A 43 12.63 59.76 34.37
C HIS A 43 11.52 58.77 33.96
N SER A 44 10.26 59.22 33.98
CA SER A 44 9.13 58.51 33.37
C SER A 44 8.79 59.12 32.01
N PRO A 45 8.19 58.33 31.11
CA PRO A 45 6.97 58.79 30.45
C PRO A 45 5.79 57.84 30.73
N LEU A 46 4.57 58.40 30.82
CA LEU A 46 3.35 57.59 30.92
C LEU A 46 2.84 57.22 29.52
N THR A 47 2.51 55.95 29.33
CA THR A 47 1.55 55.50 28.30
C THR A 47 0.54 54.56 28.96
N ALA A 48 -0.63 55.09 29.32
CA ALA A 48 -1.69 54.32 29.96
C ALA A 48 -2.50 53.53 28.93
N HIS A 49 -2.58 52.21 29.08
CA HIS A 49 -3.64 51.41 28.46
C HIS A 49 -4.79 51.21 29.46
N PRO A 50 -6.06 51.27 29.03
CA PRO A 50 -7.20 51.25 29.94
C PRO A 50 -7.49 49.84 30.46
N SER A 51 -7.48 49.68 31.78
CA SER A 51 -7.98 48.45 32.44
C SER A 51 -9.49 48.30 32.23
N PRO A 52 -10.00 47.15 31.76
CA PRO A 52 -11.44 46.90 31.71
C PRO A 52 -12.00 46.75 33.14
N ILE A 53 -13.20 47.28 33.35
CA ILE A 53 -13.86 47.30 34.67
C ILE A 53 -14.39 45.89 35.00
N HIS A 54 -13.75 45.22 35.95
CA HIS A 54 -14.28 43.98 36.53
C HIS A 54 -15.36 44.29 37.58
N LEU A 55 -16.62 44.07 37.21
CA LEU A 55 -17.74 44.12 38.15
C LEU A 55 -17.79 42.80 38.96
N LEU A 56 -17.46 42.87 40.25
CA LEU A 56 -17.49 41.71 41.15
C LEU A 56 -18.92 41.33 41.56
N ILE A 57 -19.34 40.11 41.21
CA ILE A 57 -20.54 39.44 41.74
C ILE A 57 -20.12 38.02 42.14
N PRO A 58 -20.36 37.58 43.40
CA PRO A 58 -19.87 36.29 43.88
C PRO A 58 -20.83 35.11 43.64
N ALA A 59 -20.25 33.89 43.70
CA ALA A 59 -20.87 32.58 43.91
C ALA A 59 -21.72 31.96 42.78
N SER A 60 -21.11 31.05 42.00
CA SER A 60 -21.52 29.63 41.87
C SER A 60 -20.57 28.87 40.92
N TYR A 61 -20.34 27.58 41.16
CA TYR A 61 -19.55 26.74 40.24
C TYR A 61 -20.35 26.45 38.95
N THR A 62 -20.11 27.25 37.93
CA THR A 62 -20.46 26.95 36.54
C THR A 62 -19.26 27.26 35.66
N SER A 63 -18.73 26.23 34.97
CA SER A 63 -17.58 26.41 34.08
C SER A 63 -17.96 27.32 32.92
N ALA A 64 -17.51 28.58 32.96
CA ALA A 64 -17.88 29.60 32.00
C ALA A 64 -17.39 29.21 30.60
N MET A 65 -18.32 28.77 29.75
CA MET A 65 -18.05 28.30 28.39
C MET A 65 -17.67 29.50 27.51
N GLY A 66 -16.37 29.77 27.42
CA GLY A 66 -15.83 30.92 26.72
C GLY A 66 -16.10 30.87 25.23
N LEU A 67 -16.52 31.99 24.64
CA LEU A 67 -16.64 32.15 23.19
C LEU A 67 -15.37 32.79 22.65
N SER A 68 -14.74 32.12 21.69
CA SER A 68 -13.67 32.67 20.86
C SER A 68 -14.17 32.86 19.43
N PHE A 69 -13.51 33.76 18.70
CA PHE A 69 -13.76 34.04 17.29
C PHE A 69 -12.41 34.05 16.56
N GLU A 70 -12.23 33.16 15.61
CA GLU A 70 -11.01 33.04 14.80
C GLU A 70 -10.79 34.26 13.91
N GLN A 71 -11.87 34.90 13.43
CA GLN A 71 -11.84 36.06 12.56
C GLN A 71 -12.84 37.14 13.03
N PRO A 72 -12.55 37.86 14.14
CA PRO A 72 -13.51 38.77 14.77
C PRO A 72 -13.95 39.95 13.89
N LEU A 73 -13.22 40.27 12.81
CA LEU A 73 -13.61 41.29 11.83
C LEU A 73 -14.98 41.03 11.18
N TRP A 74 -15.39 39.77 11.00
CA TRP A 74 -16.71 39.44 10.45
C TRP A 74 -17.87 39.86 11.36
N LEU A 75 -17.64 40.08 12.66
CA LEU A 75 -18.64 40.62 13.58
C LEU A 75 -19.06 42.06 13.22
N LEU A 76 -18.26 42.79 12.42
CA LEU A 76 -18.66 44.10 11.88
C LEU A 76 -19.89 44.01 10.96
N LEU A 77 -20.20 42.85 10.39
CA LEU A 77 -21.44 42.64 9.62
C LEU A 77 -22.70 42.87 10.47
N ILE A 78 -22.63 42.76 11.80
CA ILE A 78 -23.75 43.04 12.72
C ILE A 78 -24.19 44.51 12.60
N LEU A 79 -23.27 45.43 12.30
CA LEU A 79 -23.59 46.85 12.10
C LEU A 79 -24.53 47.08 10.91
N LEU A 80 -24.55 46.18 9.92
CA LEU A 80 -25.47 46.24 8.77
C LEU A 80 -26.94 46.09 9.18
N ALA A 81 -27.23 45.48 10.34
CA ALA A 81 -28.58 45.38 10.87
C ALA A 81 -29.19 46.76 11.20
N ILE A 82 -28.37 47.78 11.47
CA ILE A 82 -28.83 49.14 11.81
C ILE A 82 -29.47 49.86 10.61
N PRO A 83 -28.78 50.08 9.46
CA PRO A 83 -29.39 50.71 8.30
C PRO A 83 -30.48 49.85 7.67
N LEU A 84 -30.34 48.51 7.67
CA LEU A 84 -31.40 47.62 7.18
C LEU A 84 -32.65 47.66 8.07
N GLY A 85 -32.49 47.76 9.39
CA GLY A 85 -33.60 47.92 10.33
C GLY A 85 -34.32 49.25 10.14
N TRP A 86 -33.58 50.36 9.98
CA TRP A 86 -34.16 51.67 9.67
C TRP A 86 -34.92 51.68 8.34
N LEU A 87 -34.33 51.11 7.27
CA LEU A 87 -34.98 51.02 5.97
C LEU A 87 -36.25 50.15 6.02
N ALA A 88 -36.19 49.02 6.74
CA ALA A 88 -37.34 48.15 6.96
C ALA A 88 -38.48 48.88 7.71
N LEU A 89 -38.18 49.60 8.80
CA LEU A 89 -39.17 50.42 9.51
C LEU A 89 -39.76 51.54 8.65
N ARG A 90 -39.00 52.06 7.67
CA ARG A 90 -39.45 53.07 6.70
C ARG A 90 -40.25 52.49 5.52
N TRP A 91 -40.14 51.20 5.22
CA TRP A 91 -40.83 50.56 4.08
C TRP A 91 -42.00 49.65 4.50
N PHE A 92 -42.02 49.12 5.72
CA PHE A 92 -43.11 48.28 6.24
C PHE A 92 -44.32 49.06 6.78
N HIS A 93 -44.64 50.21 6.16
CA HIS A 93 -45.80 51.05 6.54
C HIS A 93 -47.17 50.33 6.42
N THR A 94 -47.24 49.21 5.71
CA THR A 94 -48.45 48.38 5.55
C THR A 94 -48.59 47.26 6.61
N MET A 95 -47.59 47.08 7.48
CA MET A 95 -47.62 46.09 8.58
C MET A 95 -47.95 46.76 9.92
N SER A 96 -48.47 45.99 10.88
CA SER A 96 -48.59 46.49 12.26
C SER A 96 -47.21 46.74 12.88
N ARG A 97 -47.13 47.72 13.80
CA ARG A 97 -45.87 48.09 14.46
C ARG A 97 -45.19 46.90 15.15
N ALA A 98 -45.96 46.01 15.78
CA ALA A 98 -45.44 44.82 16.43
C ALA A 98 -44.74 43.89 15.42
N ARG A 99 -45.43 43.54 14.32
CA ARG A 99 -44.91 42.64 13.29
C ARG A 99 -43.72 43.22 12.52
N ALA A 100 -43.73 44.52 12.26
CA ALA A 100 -42.58 45.22 11.68
C ALA A 100 -41.34 45.13 12.59
N TRP A 101 -41.49 45.40 13.90
CA TRP A 101 -40.41 45.25 14.87
C TRP A 101 -39.95 43.79 15.03
N SER A 102 -40.86 42.82 15.07
CA SER A 102 -40.50 41.39 15.15
C SER A 102 -39.62 40.96 13.97
N SER A 103 -39.95 41.36 12.74
CA SER A 103 -39.11 41.04 11.57
C SER A 103 -37.77 41.77 11.59
N VAL A 104 -37.70 43.01 12.08
CA VAL A 104 -36.41 43.72 12.24
C VAL A 104 -35.52 43.02 13.26
N VAL A 105 -36.07 42.59 14.41
CA VAL A 105 -35.33 41.85 15.45
C VAL A 105 -34.89 40.47 14.94
N LEU A 106 -35.77 39.71 14.29
CA LEU A 106 -35.41 38.40 13.72
C LEU A 106 -34.35 38.53 12.60
N ARG A 107 -34.45 39.56 11.75
CA ARG A 107 -33.46 39.84 10.71
C ARG A 107 -32.11 40.29 11.29
N ALA A 108 -32.10 41.07 12.37
CA ALA A 108 -30.87 41.44 13.08
C ALA A 108 -30.22 40.22 13.76
N LEU A 109 -31.02 39.36 14.40
CA LEU A 109 -30.55 38.09 14.98
C LEU A 109 -29.99 37.14 13.91
N LEU A 110 -30.63 37.05 12.74
CA LEU A 110 -30.14 36.28 11.60
C LEU A 110 -28.77 36.78 11.12
N ILE A 111 -28.61 38.10 10.98
CA ILE A 111 -27.32 38.72 10.62
C ILE A 111 -26.25 38.41 11.69
N ALA A 112 -26.61 38.46 12.99
CA ALA A 112 -25.68 38.12 14.08
C ALA A 112 -25.26 36.64 14.09
N LEU A 113 -26.18 35.71 13.81
CA LEU A 113 -25.87 34.28 13.68
C LEU A 113 -24.95 34.01 12.48
N ILE A 114 -25.21 34.65 11.33
CA ILE A 114 -24.35 34.54 10.13
C ILE A 114 -22.97 35.15 10.39
N ALA A 115 -22.90 36.34 10.99
CA ALA A 115 -21.65 36.99 11.37
C ALA A 115 -20.83 36.14 12.36
N GLY A 116 -21.49 35.50 13.33
CA GLY A 116 -20.84 34.57 14.25
C GLY A 116 -20.28 33.31 13.58
N MET A 117 -20.99 32.75 12.58
CA MET A 117 -20.48 31.63 11.80
C MET A 117 -19.27 32.05 10.94
N LEU A 118 -19.33 33.19 10.25
CA LEU A 118 -18.24 33.72 9.45
C LEU A 118 -17.01 34.12 10.29
N ALA A 119 -17.23 34.59 11.53
CA ALA A 119 -16.18 34.94 12.47
C ALA A 119 -15.46 33.73 13.10
N GLY A 120 -15.80 32.50 12.72
CA GLY A 120 -15.22 31.28 13.31
C GLY A 120 -15.54 31.17 14.81
N ALA A 121 -16.83 31.27 15.16
CA ALA A 121 -17.27 31.13 16.55
C ALA A 121 -17.01 29.70 17.07
N SER A 122 -16.16 29.62 18.08
CA SER A 122 -15.71 28.37 18.70
C SER A 122 -15.86 28.47 20.22
N ALA A 123 -16.47 27.45 20.83
CA ALA A 123 -16.63 27.36 22.27
C ALA A 123 -15.37 26.73 22.89
N VAL A 124 -14.68 27.50 23.73
CA VAL A 124 -13.44 27.12 24.40
C VAL A 124 -13.76 26.37 25.68
N ARG A 125 -13.13 25.21 25.86
CA ARG A 125 -13.10 24.45 27.11
C ARG A 125 -11.65 24.18 27.51
N THR A 126 -11.34 24.32 28.79
CA THR A 126 -10.12 23.74 29.37
C THR A 126 -10.31 22.23 29.50
N THR A 127 -9.29 21.47 29.13
CA THR A 127 -9.30 20.00 29.11
C THR A 127 -8.08 19.48 29.88
N GLU A 128 -8.29 18.50 30.78
CA GLU A 128 -7.25 17.87 31.61
C GLU A 128 -6.76 16.53 31.02
N ARG A 129 -7.25 16.17 29.83
CA ARG A 129 -6.85 14.99 29.06
C ARG A 129 -5.37 15.07 28.69
N LEU A 130 -4.64 13.99 28.94
CA LEU A 130 -3.27 13.83 28.47
C LEU A 130 -3.20 12.71 27.43
N ALA A 131 -2.63 13.02 26.26
CA ALA A 131 -2.26 12.06 25.24
C ALA A 131 -0.75 11.78 25.32
N VAL A 132 -0.40 10.57 25.76
CA VAL A 132 0.96 10.03 25.70
C VAL A 132 1.11 9.24 24.40
N ILE A 133 2.18 9.47 23.65
CA ILE A 133 2.52 8.65 22.48
C ILE A 133 3.92 8.07 22.67
N ALA A 134 4.02 6.75 22.71
CA ALA A 134 5.30 6.06 22.69
C ALA A 134 5.82 6.00 21.24
N LEU A 135 7.08 6.39 21.04
CA LEU A 135 7.85 6.22 19.81
C LEU A 135 8.87 5.13 20.12
N ILE A 136 8.76 3.99 19.44
CA ILE A 136 9.59 2.82 19.71
C ILE A 136 10.48 2.55 18.52
N ASP A 137 11.78 2.61 18.79
CA ASP A 137 12.85 2.21 17.91
C ASP A 137 12.80 0.69 17.70
N VAL A 138 12.51 0.28 16.47
CA VAL A 138 12.47 -1.12 16.02
C VAL A 138 13.54 -1.39 14.95
N SER A 139 14.60 -0.58 14.94
CA SER A 139 15.81 -0.76 14.12
C SER A 139 16.55 -2.08 14.39
N ASP A 140 17.49 -2.44 13.53
CA ASP A 140 18.28 -3.66 13.73
C ASP A 140 19.36 -3.49 14.79
N SER A 141 19.91 -2.27 14.98
CA SER A 141 20.75 -1.96 16.15
C SER A 141 19.98 -2.11 17.47
N ALA A 142 18.77 -1.55 17.57
CA ALA A 142 17.96 -1.68 18.78
C ALA A 142 17.55 -3.14 19.07
N ARG A 143 17.34 -3.97 18.03
CA ARG A 143 17.05 -5.41 18.19
C ARG A 143 18.27 -6.24 18.58
N SER A 144 19.44 -5.93 18.02
CA SER A 144 20.59 -6.85 18.02
C SER A 144 21.68 -6.51 19.02
N PHE A 145 21.81 -5.24 19.42
CA PHE A 145 22.93 -4.78 20.26
C PHE A 145 22.57 -4.59 21.74
N VAL A 146 21.29 -4.40 22.04
CA VAL A 146 20.80 -4.14 23.39
C VAL A 146 20.60 -5.46 24.13
N ASP A 147 21.29 -5.63 25.26
CA ASP A 147 21.00 -6.72 26.20
C ASP A 147 19.74 -6.38 27.00
N TYR A 148 18.62 -7.00 26.62
CA TYR A 148 17.32 -6.85 27.30
C TYR A 148 17.21 -7.71 28.58
N GLY A 149 18.26 -8.44 28.96
CA GLY A 149 18.29 -9.32 30.11
C GLY A 149 17.55 -10.64 29.87
N THR A 150 17.15 -11.30 30.97
CA THR A 150 16.47 -12.60 30.90
C THR A 150 15.11 -12.60 31.61
N ASP A 151 14.22 -13.46 31.13
CA ASP A 151 12.94 -13.75 31.77
C ASP A 151 13.11 -14.51 33.11
N SER A 152 11.98 -14.79 33.77
CA SER A 152 11.94 -15.52 35.05
C SER A 152 12.36 -16.99 34.98
N GLU A 153 12.53 -17.54 33.77
CA GLU A 153 13.05 -18.89 33.51
C GLU A 153 14.53 -18.87 33.08
N GLY A 154 15.14 -17.69 32.93
CA GLY A 154 16.53 -17.49 32.55
C GLY A 154 16.79 -17.49 31.04
N ARG A 155 15.74 -17.34 30.20
CA ARG A 155 15.88 -17.19 28.75
C ARG A 155 16.11 -15.70 28.39
N PRO A 156 16.96 -15.37 27.40
CA PRO A 156 17.07 -13.99 26.92
C PRO A 156 15.73 -13.42 26.46
N LEU A 157 15.43 -12.18 26.85
CA LEU A 157 14.26 -11.45 26.38
C LEU A 157 14.52 -10.88 24.98
N THR A 158 13.52 -10.90 24.11
CA THR A 158 13.57 -10.14 22.86
C THR A 158 13.20 -8.68 23.09
N SER A 159 13.66 -7.77 22.22
CA SER A 159 13.27 -6.35 22.25
C SER A 159 11.75 -6.17 22.34
N VAL A 160 11.01 -6.90 21.51
CA VAL A 160 9.54 -6.93 21.46
C VAL A 160 8.88 -7.40 22.76
N GLN A 161 9.51 -8.29 23.52
CA GLN A 161 9.03 -8.71 24.85
C GLN A 161 9.29 -7.60 25.87
N TRP A 162 10.54 -7.14 25.96
CA TRP A 162 10.96 -6.10 26.91
C TRP A 162 10.18 -4.80 26.71
N MET A 163 10.03 -4.32 25.47
CA MET A 163 9.28 -3.10 25.13
C MET A 163 7.81 -3.21 25.56
N ARG A 164 7.19 -4.39 25.37
CA ARG A 164 5.80 -4.62 25.78
C ARG A 164 5.68 -4.62 27.32
N ASP A 165 6.56 -5.32 28.02
CA ASP A 165 6.55 -5.40 29.48
C ASP A 165 6.89 -4.05 30.15
N TRP A 166 7.81 -3.26 29.54
CA TRP A 166 8.13 -1.90 29.98
C TRP A 166 6.92 -0.98 29.83
N LEU A 167 6.26 -0.97 28.66
CA LEU A 167 5.03 -0.18 28.44
C LEU A 167 3.87 -0.59 29.35
N MET A 168 3.65 -1.90 29.56
CA MET A 168 2.59 -2.40 30.45
C MET A 168 2.80 -2.01 31.92
N GLN A 169 4.05 -1.75 32.33
CA GLN A 169 4.37 -1.23 33.66
C GLN A 169 4.29 0.31 33.71
N ALA A 170 4.88 1.00 32.74
CA ALA A 170 4.92 2.46 32.67
C ALA A 170 3.55 3.14 32.40
N THR A 171 2.51 2.37 32.04
CA THR A 171 1.16 2.88 31.74
C THR A 171 0.08 2.53 32.78
N GLN A 172 0.44 1.99 33.95
CA GLN A 172 -0.56 1.56 34.96
C GLN A 172 -1.34 2.71 35.62
N ASP A 173 -0.70 3.85 35.91
CA ASP A 173 -1.31 5.00 36.61
C ASP A 173 -2.26 5.87 35.76
N ARG A 174 -2.77 5.31 34.66
CA ARG A 174 -3.51 6.02 33.62
C ARG A 174 -4.97 6.28 34.00
N ARG A 175 -5.46 7.52 33.84
CA ARG A 175 -6.87 7.85 34.11
C ARG A 175 -7.79 7.40 32.98
N HIS A 176 -9.08 7.26 33.28
CA HIS A 176 -10.14 6.88 32.32
C HIS A 176 -10.30 7.86 31.13
N GLU A 177 -9.76 9.06 31.21
CA GLU A 177 -9.81 10.09 30.16
C GLU A 177 -8.48 10.28 29.41
N ASP A 178 -7.42 9.60 29.82
CA ASP A 178 -6.09 9.72 29.23
C ASP A 178 -5.93 8.83 28.00
N LEU A 179 -5.28 9.36 26.97
CA LEU A 179 -5.10 8.72 25.68
C LEU A 179 -3.69 8.15 25.59
N PHE A 180 -3.55 6.97 24.99
CA PHE A 180 -2.26 6.35 24.73
C PHE A 180 -2.19 5.93 23.26
N GLY A 181 -1.12 6.33 22.58
CA GLY A 181 -0.80 5.91 21.21
C GLY A 181 0.59 5.28 21.12
N LEU A 182 0.83 4.56 20.02
CA LEU A 182 2.03 3.78 19.77
C LEU A 182 2.46 3.98 18.32
N ILE A 183 3.71 4.42 18.13
CA ILE A 183 4.39 4.50 16.84
C ILE A 183 5.64 3.62 16.95
N ALA A 184 5.84 2.74 15.97
CA ALA A 184 7.11 2.07 15.76
C ALA A 184 7.87 2.80 14.64
N PHE A 185 9.20 2.85 14.73
CA PHE A 185 10.04 3.41 13.67
C PHE A 185 11.35 2.65 13.49
N ASP A 186 11.76 2.56 12.24
CA ASP A 186 13.09 2.17 11.78
C ASP A 186 13.56 3.28 10.81
N GLY A 187 13.94 2.97 9.56
CA GLY A 187 14.17 3.99 8.52
C GLY A 187 12.91 4.78 8.15
N ALA A 188 11.72 4.22 8.41
CA ALA A 188 10.41 4.89 8.30
C ALA A 188 9.63 4.82 9.63
N ALA A 189 8.49 5.51 9.74
CA ALA A 189 7.66 5.49 10.96
C ALA A 189 6.20 5.10 10.68
N ALA A 190 5.61 4.22 11.51
CA ALA A 190 4.22 3.79 11.40
C ALA A 190 3.47 3.84 12.74
N ALA A 191 2.24 4.35 12.71
CA ALA A 191 1.36 4.39 13.87
C ALA A 191 0.64 3.05 14.07
N LEU A 192 1.15 2.23 14.99
CA LEU A 192 0.56 0.94 15.37
C LEU A 192 -0.74 1.12 16.18
N LEU A 193 -0.83 2.16 17.02
CA LEU A 193 -2.03 2.50 17.79
C LEU A 193 -2.27 4.02 17.76
N THR A 194 -3.41 4.46 17.24
CA THR A 194 -3.85 5.86 17.34
C THR A 194 -4.37 6.16 18.77
N PRO A 195 -4.15 7.36 19.35
CA PRO A 195 -4.47 7.65 20.75
C PRO A 195 -5.94 7.39 21.17
N PHE A 196 -6.19 6.24 21.79
CA PHE A 196 -7.50 5.80 22.31
C PHE A 196 -7.54 5.89 23.84
N PRO A 197 -8.72 6.08 24.50
CA PRO A 197 -8.88 6.03 25.97
C PRO A 197 -8.98 4.57 26.50
N PRO A 198 -8.65 4.29 27.77
CA PRO A 198 -8.60 2.93 28.29
C PRO A 198 -10.00 2.28 28.30
N GLY A 199 -10.05 0.97 27.98
CA GLY A 199 -11.28 0.18 28.02
C GLY A 199 -12.25 0.39 26.86
N VAL A 200 -11.88 1.15 25.82
CA VAL A 200 -12.74 1.42 24.64
C VAL A 200 -12.35 0.60 23.41
N SER A 201 -11.14 0.04 23.34
CA SER A 201 -10.72 -0.87 22.27
C SER A 201 -11.24 -2.30 22.52
N GLY A 202 -12.31 -2.67 21.81
CA GLY A 202 -13.01 -3.96 22.02
C GLY A 202 -12.25 -5.21 21.56
N ASP A 203 -11.34 -5.07 20.59
CA ASP A 203 -10.66 -6.19 19.92
C ASP A 203 -9.13 -5.99 19.79
N PHE A 204 -8.54 -5.00 20.49
CA PHE A 204 -7.11 -4.69 20.36
C PHE A 204 -6.51 -4.07 21.63
N THR A 205 -5.44 -4.66 22.15
CA THR A 205 -4.74 -4.24 23.36
C THR A 205 -3.23 -4.01 23.10
N LEU A 206 -2.49 -3.59 24.12
CA LEU A 206 -1.01 -3.57 24.09
C LEU A 206 -0.40 -4.96 23.95
N GLN A 207 -1.13 -6.03 24.29
CA GLN A 207 -0.69 -7.41 24.02
C GLN A 207 -0.63 -7.66 22.50
N ASP A 208 -1.70 -7.27 21.79
CA ASP A 208 -1.96 -7.57 20.38
C ASP A 208 -1.20 -6.65 19.41
N ALA A 209 -0.59 -5.59 19.90
CA ALA A 209 0.22 -4.67 19.11
C ALA A 209 1.37 -5.42 18.38
N PRO A 210 1.45 -5.37 17.04
CA PRO A 210 2.50 -6.03 16.27
C PRO A 210 3.79 -5.20 16.36
N LEU A 211 4.50 -5.29 17.48
CA LEU A 211 5.77 -4.58 17.72
C LEU A 211 6.93 -5.08 16.84
N ASP A 212 6.74 -6.17 16.08
CA ASP A 212 7.74 -6.78 15.21
C ASP A 212 7.57 -6.39 13.72
N VAL A 213 7.18 -5.13 13.45
CA VAL A 213 7.19 -4.61 12.07
C VAL A 213 8.62 -4.32 11.65
N ARG A 214 8.97 -4.64 10.40
CA ARG A 214 10.10 -4.07 9.67
C ARG A 214 9.54 -3.28 8.50
N MET A 215 10.01 -2.06 8.27
CA MET A 215 9.54 -1.16 7.22
C MET A 215 10.69 -0.79 6.28
N VAL A 216 11.74 -0.13 6.80
CA VAL A 216 12.94 0.26 6.03
C VAL A 216 14.18 0.12 6.92
N GLU A 217 15.31 -0.32 6.35
CA GLU A 217 16.58 -0.36 7.07
C GLU A 217 16.99 1.05 7.53
N GLY A 218 17.26 1.22 8.83
CA GLY A 218 17.70 2.49 9.41
C GLY A 218 16.95 2.91 10.68
N THR A 219 17.21 4.15 11.10
CA THR A 219 16.73 4.77 12.33
C THR A 219 16.42 6.24 12.05
N ASN A 220 15.14 6.58 11.94
CA ASN A 220 14.61 7.88 11.53
C ASN A 220 13.71 8.49 12.62
N ILE A 221 14.35 8.84 13.75
CA ILE A 221 13.69 9.47 14.91
C ILE A 221 12.95 10.77 14.52
N ALA A 222 13.44 11.49 13.50
CA ALA A 222 12.83 12.72 13.01
C ALA A 222 11.41 12.51 12.45
N GLU A 223 11.20 11.47 11.65
CA GLU A 223 9.89 11.14 11.10
C GLU A 223 8.93 10.67 12.20
N ALA A 224 9.40 9.86 13.15
CA ALA A 224 8.60 9.40 14.29
C ALA A 224 8.04 10.57 15.12
N ILE A 225 8.86 11.58 15.42
CA ILE A 225 8.44 12.79 16.16
C ILE A 225 7.41 13.61 15.36
N ARG A 226 7.59 13.72 14.03
CA ARG A 226 6.63 14.42 13.14
C ARG A 226 5.31 13.67 13.01
N LEU A 227 5.33 12.34 12.86
CA LEU A 227 4.15 11.50 12.82
C LEU A 227 3.36 11.58 14.14
N ALA A 228 4.04 11.54 15.28
CA ALA A 228 3.43 11.74 16.60
C ALA A 228 2.76 13.12 16.71
N SER A 229 3.41 14.17 16.21
CA SER A 229 2.89 15.54 16.19
C SER A 229 1.61 15.68 15.34
N ALA A 230 1.48 14.90 14.27
CA ALA A 230 0.32 14.84 13.40
C ALA A 230 -0.83 13.98 13.97
N VAL A 231 -0.51 12.82 14.55
CA VAL A 231 -1.49 11.86 15.11
C VAL A 231 -2.02 12.28 16.48
N ALA A 232 -1.27 13.09 17.24
CA ALA A 232 -1.70 13.59 18.54
C ALA A 232 -3.01 14.42 18.45
N PRO A 233 -4.01 14.15 19.31
CA PRO A 233 -5.27 14.91 19.33
C PRO A 233 -5.10 16.42 19.61
N PRO A 234 -6.02 17.28 19.12
CA PRO A 234 -6.02 18.71 19.39
C PRO A 234 -6.72 19.09 20.71
N ASP A 235 -7.44 18.17 21.36
CA ASP A 235 -8.20 18.38 22.60
C ASP A 235 -7.56 17.73 23.86
N ALA A 236 -6.27 17.41 23.77
CA ALA A 236 -5.46 16.88 24.87
C ALA A 236 -4.12 17.62 24.99
N ALA A 237 -3.59 17.70 26.21
CA ALA A 237 -2.17 17.93 26.43
C ALA A 237 -1.37 16.77 25.82
N ARG A 238 -0.12 17.03 25.41
CA ARG A 238 0.70 16.09 24.65
C ARG A 238 1.99 15.79 25.40
N ARG A 239 2.44 14.55 25.34
CA ARG A 239 3.79 14.11 25.74
C ARG A 239 4.20 12.96 24.84
N PHE A 240 5.43 12.98 24.34
CA PHE A 240 6.01 11.85 23.60
C PHE A 240 7.01 11.12 24.50
N VAL A 241 7.18 9.82 24.25
CA VAL A 241 8.12 8.95 24.98
C VAL A 241 8.95 8.21 23.95
N LEU A 242 10.18 8.66 23.72
CA LEU A 242 11.10 8.08 22.74
C LEU A 242 11.91 6.96 23.39
N ILE A 243 11.69 5.71 22.98
CA ILE A 243 12.47 4.54 23.38
C ILE A 243 13.42 4.23 22.22
N SER A 244 14.73 4.50 22.37
CA SER A 244 15.73 4.44 21.28
C SER A 244 17.15 4.36 21.81
N ASP A 245 18.12 3.95 20.98
CA ASP A 245 19.56 3.99 21.29
C ASP A 245 20.22 5.34 20.92
N GLY A 246 19.54 6.17 20.14
CA GLY A 246 20.03 7.48 19.66
C GLY A 246 20.88 7.46 18.38
N ASN A 247 21.13 6.31 17.76
CA ASN A 247 21.95 6.21 16.55
C ASN A 247 21.17 6.53 15.26
N GLN A 248 20.64 7.75 15.18
CA GLN A 248 19.95 8.23 13.98
C GLN A 248 20.83 8.09 12.73
N THR A 249 20.31 7.38 11.71
CA THR A 249 20.93 7.20 10.40
C THR A 249 20.27 8.04 9.30
N ALA A 250 19.00 8.44 9.47
CA ALA A 250 18.28 9.29 8.51
C ALA A 250 17.52 10.45 9.19
N GLY A 251 17.52 11.63 8.57
CA GLY A 251 16.82 12.84 9.03
C GLY A 251 17.55 13.66 10.11
N ASP A 252 16.88 14.68 10.66
CA ASP A 252 17.34 15.52 11.78
C ASP A 252 16.29 15.54 12.90
N ALA A 253 16.53 14.75 13.95
CA ALA A 253 15.60 14.65 15.07
C ALA A 253 15.61 15.86 16.00
N LEU A 254 16.69 16.68 16.02
CA LEU A 254 16.72 17.91 16.81
C LEU A 254 15.87 19.00 16.14
N ALA A 255 15.88 19.10 14.80
CA ALA A 255 14.92 19.92 14.07
C ALA A 255 13.47 19.48 14.35
N ALA A 256 13.17 18.18 14.25
CA ALA A 256 11.83 17.65 14.56
C ALA A 256 11.41 17.88 16.02
N ALA A 257 12.33 17.78 16.97
CA ALA A 257 12.11 18.07 18.39
C ALA A 257 11.76 19.57 18.61
N ARG A 258 12.47 20.49 17.96
CA ARG A 258 12.19 21.95 18.00
C ARG A 258 10.85 22.31 17.33
N GLU A 259 10.46 21.58 16.29
CA GLU A 259 9.12 21.70 15.69
C GLU A 259 8.03 21.26 16.68
N ALA A 260 8.23 20.13 17.37
CA ALA A 260 7.31 19.60 18.37
C ALA A 260 7.22 20.47 19.65
N SER A 261 8.33 21.10 20.08
CA SER A 261 8.35 22.06 21.20
C SER A 261 7.82 23.46 20.83
N GLY A 262 7.58 23.73 19.53
CA GLY A 262 6.83 24.90 19.06
C GLY A 262 7.68 26.07 18.56
N GLY A 263 8.96 25.88 18.24
CA GLY A 263 9.89 26.93 17.78
C GLY A 263 9.58 27.57 16.41
N GLY A 264 8.51 27.15 15.72
CA GLY A 264 8.23 27.41 14.30
C GLY A 264 7.22 28.52 13.97
N GLY A 265 6.89 29.42 14.90
CA GLY A 265 6.03 30.59 14.64
C GLY A 265 4.51 30.34 14.66
N ALA A 266 3.74 31.43 14.53
CA ALA A 266 2.27 31.45 14.52
C ALA A 266 1.53 30.82 15.73
N ALA A 267 1.68 31.46 16.90
CA ALA A 267 0.72 31.55 18.01
C ALA A 267 -0.18 30.33 18.38
N SER A 268 -0.06 29.90 19.65
CA SER A 268 -1.08 29.16 20.43
C SER A 268 -1.09 27.63 20.36
N ARG A 269 0.04 26.98 20.07
CA ARG A 269 0.28 25.58 20.49
C ARG A 269 1.21 25.59 21.70
N ALA A 270 0.88 24.78 22.72
CA ALA A 270 1.83 24.47 23.79
C ALA A 270 2.88 23.49 23.24
N GLY A 271 4.14 23.67 23.63
CA GLY A 271 5.21 22.74 23.24
C GLY A 271 4.97 21.34 23.80
N THR A 272 5.34 20.33 23.02
CA THR A 272 5.24 18.93 23.43
C THR A 272 6.58 18.46 23.99
N PRO A 273 6.69 18.13 25.29
CA PRO A 273 7.89 17.51 25.83
C PRO A 273 8.06 16.09 25.30
N ILE A 274 9.31 15.74 25.00
CA ILE A 274 9.71 14.39 24.60
C ILE A 274 10.53 13.80 25.75
N ASP A 275 9.88 12.97 26.57
CA ASP A 275 10.59 12.11 27.51
C ASP A 275 11.35 11.03 26.72
N VAL A 276 12.50 10.57 27.22
CA VAL A 276 13.39 9.68 26.47
C VAL A 276 13.87 8.51 27.34
N VAL A 277 13.72 7.29 26.85
CA VAL A 277 14.14 6.03 27.48
C VAL A 277 15.35 5.51 26.71
N PRO A 278 16.57 5.56 27.27
CA PRO A 278 17.78 5.15 26.57
C PRO A 278 17.92 3.63 26.48
N LEU A 279 18.05 3.10 25.25
CA LEU A 279 18.46 1.72 24.99
C LEU A 279 19.99 1.68 24.91
N SER A 280 20.66 1.30 26.01
CA SER A 280 22.12 1.42 26.12
C SER A 280 22.88 0.12 25.80
N PHE A 281 23.84 0.19 24.89
CA PHE A 281 24.82 -0.86 24.61
C PHE A 281 26.23 -0.27 24.36
N ASN A 282 27.24 -1.14 24.42
CA ASN A 282 28.64 -0.77 24.19
C ASN A 282 29.44 -1.99 23.71
N ILE A 283 29.49 -2.21 22.40
CA ILE A 283 30.26 -3.30 21.79
C ILE A 283 31.75 -2.90 21.76
N ARG A 284 32.62 -3.78 22.26
CA ARG A 284 34.07 -3.51 22.46
C ARG A 284 35.00 -4.53 21.82
N ARG A 285 34.44 -5.58 21.25
CA ARG A 285 35.12 -6.72 20.65
C ARG A 285 34.27 -7.11 19.46
N GLU A 286 34.80 -6.81 18.29
CA GLU A 286 34.03 -6.78 17.06
C GLU A 286 34.98 -6.81 15.87
N VAL A 287 34.64 -7.60 14.88
CA VAL A 287 35.19 -7.54 13.52
C VAL A 287 34.02 -7.17 12.60
N MET A 288 34.29 -6.43 11.53
CA MET A 288 33.29 -6.14 10.50
C MET A 288 33.95 -6.08 9.13
N ILE A 289 33.23 -6.47 8.08
CA ILE A 289 33.66 -6.27 6.70
C ILE A 289 33.12 -4.91 6.22
N GLU A 290 33.98 -3.89 6.21
CA GLU A 290 33.61 -2.54 5.78
C GLU A 290 33.24 -2.49 4.29
N PHE A 291 33.91 -3.29 3.45
CA PHE A 291 33.66 -3.39 2.01
C PHE A 291 34.19 -4.71 1.41
N LEU A 292 33.63 -5.11 0.28
CA LEU A 292 34.18 -6.10 -0.65
C LEU A 292 34.16 -5.49 -2.05
N ASP A 293 35.32 -5.42 -2.70
CA ASP A 293 35.41 -4.93 -4.08
C ASP A 293 35.85 -6.04 -5.03
N ALA A 294 35.24 -6.09 -6.20
CA ALA A 294 35.70 -6.81 -7.37
C ALA A 294 35.57 -5.89 -8.60
N PRO A 295 36.31 -6.12 -9.71
CA PRO A 295 36.12 -5.36 -10.94
C PRO A 295 34.68 -5.53 -11.44
N PRO A 296 33.91 -4.45 -11.74
CA PRO A 296 32.51 -4.59 -12.15
C PRO A 296 32.37 -5.29 -13.52
N GLN A 297 33.40 -5.21 -14.36
CA GLN A 297 33.55 -6.01 -15.58
C GLN A 297 34.93 -6.66 -15.64
N ALA A 298 35.02 -7.84 -16.26
CA ALA A 298 36.26 -8.53 -16.60
C ALA A 298 36.11 -9.35 -17.89
N GLN A 299 37.22 -9.90 -18.39
CA GLN A 299 37.17 -10.87 -19.48
C GLN A 299 36.79 -12.26 -18.95
N SER A 300 36.06 -13.06 -19.72
CA SER A 300 35.76 -14.46 -19.38
C SER A 300 37.06 -15.26 -19.17
N GLU A 301 37.05 -16.23 -18.26
CA GLU A 301 38.22 -16.98 -17.77
C GLU A 301 39.42 -16.17 -17.18
N SER A 302 39.36 -14.83 -17.10
CA SER A 302 40.49 -14.03 -16.59
C SER A 302 40.67 -14.14 -15.06
N THR A 303 41.86 -13.80 -14.56
CA THR A 303 42.08 -13.64 -13.11
C THR A 303 41.76 -12.22 -12.69
N VAL A 304 40.81 -12.06 -11.77
CA VAL A 304 40.45 -10.78 -11.16
C VAL A 304 41.04 -10.64 -9.75
N MET A 305 41.23 -9.40 -9.31
CA MET A 305 41.67 -9.08 -7.96
C MET A 305 40.47 -8.69 -7.08
N VAL A 306 40.15 -9.52 -6.09
CA VAL A 306 39.13 -9.24 -5.09
C VAL A 306 39.78 -8.63 -3.85
N ARG A 307 39.24 -7.51 -3.37
CA ARG A 307 39.78 -6.72 -2.24
C ARG A 307 38.78 -6.72 -1.09
N ILE A 308 39.21 -7.21 0.07
CA ILE A 308 38.33 -7.46 1.23
C ILE A 308 38.75 -6.53 2.37
N GLY A 309 37.94 -5.52 2.65
CA GLY A 309 38.21 -4.53 3.70
C GLY A 309 37.60 -4.93 5.03
N MET A 310 38.43 -5.23 6.02
CA MET A 310 37.98 -5.60 7.37
C MET A 310 38.41 -4.55 8.40
N ARG A 311 37.68 -4.48 9.52
CA ARG A 311 38.05 -3.67 10.67
C ARG A 311 37.80 -4.42 11.97
N ALA A 312 38.85 -4.51 12.78
CA ALA A 312 38.80 -5.09 14.12
C ALA A 312 38.86 -3.97 15.17
N ILE A 313 37.98 -4.03 16.18
CA ILE A 313 37.90 -3.04 17.27
C ILE A 313 38.74 -3.47 18.48
N GLY A 314 38.86 -4.79 18.69
CA GLY A 314 39.78 -5.42 19.63
C GLY A 314 40.58 -6.52 18.92
N PRO A 315 41.59 -7.12 19.57
CA PRO A 315 42.30 -8.26 19.01
C PRO A 315 41.35 -9.46 18.83
N ALA A 316 41.34 -10.05 17.64
CA ALA A 316 40.49 -11.18 17.29
C ALA A 316 41.24 -12.18 16.40
N SER A 317 40.89 -13.46 16.47
CA SER A 317 41.31 -14.47 15.49
C SER A 317 40.10 -15.21 14.93
N GLY A 318 40.18 -15.61 13.66
CA GLY A 318 39.06 -16.24 12.95
C GLY A 318 39.44 -16.64 11.54
N THR A 319 38.49 -17.18 10.80
CA THR A 319 38.67 -17.66 9.43
C THR A 319 37.84 -16.82 8.46
N LEU A 320 38.53 -16.18 7.52
CA LEU A 320 37.92 -15.53 6.37
C LEU A 320 37.60 -16.58 5.30
N PHE A 321 36.37 -16.61 4.84
CA PHE A 321 35.92 -17.36 3.67
C PHE A 321 35.56 -16.39 2.55
N LEU A 322 35.83 -16.80 1.31
CA LEU A 322 35.31 -16.17 0.11
C LEU A 322 34.53 -17.24 -0.65
N SER A 323 33.29 -16.94 -1.04
CA SER A 323 32.51 -17.77 -1.95
C SER A 323 32.31 -17.07 -3.29
N ARG A 324 32.01 -17.85 -4.33
CA ARG A 324 31.49 -17.38 -5.61
C ARG A 324 30.26 -18.20 -5.96
N GLU A 325 29.11 -17.55 -6.10
CA GLU A 325 27.79 -18.20 -6.17
C GLU A 325 27.57 -19.30 -5.10
N GLY A 326 28.06 -19.07 -3.89
CA GLY A 326 27.97 -20.01 -2.76
C GLY A 326 29.03 -21.12 -2.73
N GLU A 327 29.80 -21.33 -3.81
CA GLU A 327 30.93 -22.25 -3.81
C GLU A 327 32.14 -21.61 -3.11
N ARG A 328 32.65 -22.22 -2.02
CA ARG A 328 33.78 -21.69 -1.25
C ARG A 328 35.10 -21.81 -2.04
N ILE A 329 35.72 -20.67 -2.35
CA ILE A 329 37.04 -20.59 -2.98
C ILE A 329 38.12 -20.98 -1.95
N ASP A 330 39.08 -21.80 -2.35
CA ASP A 330 40.22 -22.18 -1.49
C ASP A 330 41.25 -21.04 -1.39
N LEU A 331 41.21 -20.30 -0.29
CA LEU A 331 42.12 -19.21 0.05
C LEU A 331 43.44 -19.70 0.69
N SER A 332 43.59 -21.01 0.93
CA SER A 332 44.70 -21.64 1.66
C SER A 332 45.09 -23.03 1.11
N PRO A 333 45.43 -23.15 -0.19
CA PRO A 333 45.62 -24.43 -0.88
C PRO A 333 46.56 -25.40 -0.15
N GLY A 334 46.04 -26.61 0.11
CA GLY A 334 46.72 -27.66 0.87
C GLY A 334 46.35 -27.72 2.36
N ARG A 335 45.38 -26.92 2.84
CA ARG A 335 44.77 -27.05 4.17
C ARG A 335 43.39 -27.74 4.09
N PRO A 336 42.88 -28.33 5.20
CA PRO A 336 41.57 -28.99 5.21
C PRO A 336 40.37 -28.02 5.29
N SER A 337 40.60 -26.71 5.22
CA SER A 337 39.56 -25.68 5.13
C SER A 337 39.91 -24.75 3.97
N ALA A 338 38.91 -24.44 3.14
CA ALA A 338 39.02 -23.44 2.07
C ALA A 338 39.19 -22.01 2.60
N GLY A 339 38.93 -21.75 3.88
CA GLY A 339 39.09 -20.44 4.50
C GLY A 339 40.52 -20.14 4.93
N ARG A 340 40.87 -18.84 4.93
CA ARG A 340 42.14 -18.30 5.42
C ARG A 340 41.99 -17.89 6.89
N ARG A 341 42.67 -18.58 7.80
CA ARG A 341 42.74 -18.15 9.22
C ARG A 341 43.62 -16.91 9.35
N LEU A 342 43.08 -15.88 10.00
CA LEU A 342 43.68 -14.57 10.24
C LEU A 342 43.79 -14.30 11.74
N GLU A 343 44.78 -13.48 12.11
CA GLU A 343 44.93 -12.91 13.45
C GLU A 343 44.96 -11.39 13.28
N LEU A 344 43.94 -10.71 13.80
CA LEU A 344 43.62 -9.31 13.54
C LEU A 344 43.92 -8.45 14.77
N GLU A 345 44.84 -7.51 14.64
CA GLU A 345 45.08 -6.44 15.62
C GLU A 345 44.04 -5.31 15.49
N PRO A 346 43.80 -4.48 16.53
CA PRO A 346 42.86 -3.36 16.45
C PRO A 346 43.23 -2.36 15.34
N GLY A 347 42.36 -2.20 14.34
CA GLY A 347 42.63 -1.38 13.16
C GLY A 347 41.88 -1.83 11.91
N ARG A 348 42.26 -1.26 10.76
CA ARG A 348 41.75 -1.63 9.43
C ARG A 348 42.73 -2.59 8.75
N HIS A 349 42.22 -3.67 8.21
CA HIS A 349 42.95 -4.70 7.46
C HIS A 349 42.40 -4.77 6.03
N VAL A 350 43.25 -5.14 5.07
CA VAL A 350 42.82 -5.34 3.68
C VAL A 350 43.43 -6.65 3.19
N GLU A 351 42.59 -7.66 3.05
CA GLU A 351 42.98 -8.90 2.39
C GLU A 351 42.83 -8.76 0.86
N LEU A 352 43.70 -9.47 0.15
CA LEU A 352 43.83 -9.42 -1.29
C LEU A 352 43.83 -10.85 -1.83
N VAL A 353 42.91 -11.13 -2.75
CA VAL A 353 42.66 -12.48 -3.30
C VAL A 353 42.63 -12.42 -4.82
N GLU A 354 43.51 -13.16 -5.47
CA GLU A 354 43.43 -13.46 -6.90
C GLU A 354 42.39 -14.57 -7.11
N VAL A 355 41.38 -14.32 -7.94
CA VAL A 355 40.35 -15.32 -8.29
C VAL A 355 40.31 -15.50 -9.80
N LYS A 356 40.52 -16.73 -10.28
CA LYS A 356 40.27 -17.04 -11.70
C LYS A 356 38.77 -17.17 -11.92
N LEU A 357 38.24 -16.40 -12.86
CA LEU A 357 36.88 -16.55 -13.37
C LEU A 357 36.75 -17.86 -14.18
N ASP A 358 35.52 -18.33 -14.34
CA ASP A 358 35.18 -19.40 -15.29
C ASP A 358 34.43 -18.81 -16.50
N GLU A 359 33.75 -19.66 -17.28
CA GLU A 359 33.06 -19.24 -18.50
C GLU A 359 31.74 -18.46 -18.24
N ARG A 360 31.21 -18.46 -17.00
CA ARG A 360 29.95 -17.79 -16.65
C ARG A 360 30.00 -16.28 -16.90
N THR A 361 28.85 -15.69 -17.20
CA THR A 361 28.67 -14.24 -17.43
C THR A 361 28.53 -13.40 -16.16
N LEU A 362 28.18 -14.02 -15.03
CA LEU A 362 28.05 -13.38 -13.73
C LEU A 362 28.85 -14.14 -12.67
N HIS A 363 29.60 -13.40 -11.86
CA HIS A 363 30.34 -13.91 -10.71
C HIS A 363 30.07 -13.02 -9.50
N ARG A 364 29.06 -13.36 -8.71
CA ARG A 364 28.84 -12.77 -7.38
C ARG A 364 29.78 -13.43 -6.38
N PHE A 365 30.47 -12.59 -5.62
CA PHE A 365 31.36 -12.96 -4.53
C PHE A 365 30.70 -12.63 -3.18
N GLU A 366 30.84 -13.51 -2.20
CA GLU A 366 30.50 -13.23 -0.79
C GLU A 366 31.75 -13.46 0.07
N ALA A 367 32.20 -12.44 0.80
CA ALA A 367 33.21 -12.59 1.83
C ALA A 367 32.52 -12.71 3.19
N VAL A 368 32.93 -13.69 4.01
CA VAL A 368 32.40 -13.93 5.35
C VAL A 368 33.54 -14.19 6.33
N PHE A 369 33.57 -13.46 7.45
CA PHE A 369 34.48 -13.73 8.56
C PHE A 369 33.77 -14.56 9.64
N GLU A 370 34.36 -15.70 10.02
CA GLU A 370 33.88 -16.55 11.12
C GLU A 370 34.92 -16.48 12.28
N PRO A 371 34.61 -15.89 13.45
CA PRO A 371 35.57 -15.80 14.56
C PRO A 371 35.85 -17.17 15.20
N ASP A 372 37.07 -17.39 15.70
CA ASP A 372 37.45 -18.62 16.42
C ASP A 372 36.72 -18.77 17.78
N ASP A 373 36.28 -17.65 18.36
CA ASP A 373 35.53 -17.55 19.61
C ASP A 373 34.49 -16.41 19.49
N PRO A 374 33.17 -16.67 19.60
CA PRO A 374 32.12 -15.64 19.59
C PRO A 374 32.23 -14.58 20.70
N ALA A 375 33.12 -14.74 21.68
CA ALA A 375 33.45 -13.69 22.65
C ALA A 375 34.51 -12.68 22.15
N MET A 376 35.04 -12.83 20.92
CA MET A 376 35.94 -11.88 20.26
C MET A 376 35.23 -10.92 19.30
N ASP A 377 34.02 -11.27 18.88
CA ASP A 377 33.29 -10.66 17.77
C ASP A 377 31.81 -11.02 17.90
N THR A 378 30.95 -10.01 18.10
CA THR A 378 29.59 -10.24 18.64
C THR A 378 28.48 -10.14 17.61
N VAL A 379 28.73 -9.54 16.43
CA VAL A 379 27.68 -9.29 15.43
C VAL A 379 28.02 -9.95 14.09
N LEU A 380 27.68 -11.23 13.98
CA LEU A 380 27.83 -12.02 12.74
C LEU A 380 27.02 -11.49 11.52
N ALA A 381 26.24 -10.41 11.70
CA ALA A 381 25.52 -9.71 10.63
C ALA A 381 26.40 -8.71 9.85
N ASN A 382 27.39 -8.06 10.47
CA ASN A 382 28.31 -7.12 9.81
C ASN A 382 29.58 -7.78 9.24
N ASN A 383 29.76 -9.07 9.56
CA ASN A 383 30.89 -9.90 9.16
C ASN A 383 30.73 -10.50 7.75
N ARG A 384 29.87 -9.90 6.92
CA ARG A 384 29.62 -10.29 5.53
C ARG A 384 29.64 -9.08 4.60
N ALA A 385 30.09 -9.28 3.37
CA ALA A 385 29.90 -8.35 2.27
C ALA A 385 29.78 -9.12 0.95
N GLU A 386 28.93 -8.64 0.04
CA GLU A 386 28.85 -9.13 -1.33
C GLU A 386 29.61 -8.18 -2.29
N ALA A 387 29.93 -8.68 -3.48
CA ALA A 387 30.36 -7.92 -4.66
C ALA A 387 30.02 -8.74 -5.92
N PHE A 388 30.16 -8.17 -7.12
CA PHE A 388 30.06 -8.96 -8.35
C PHE A 388 30.95 -8.45 -9.49
N THR A 389 31.32 -9.39 -10.35
CA THR A 389 31.96 -9.13 -11.65
C THR A 389 31.08 -9.70 -12.75
N VAL A 390 30.83 -8.90 -13.80
CA VAL A 390 30.20 -9.36 -15.04
C VAL A 390 31.29 -9.69 -16.07
N THR A 391 31.13 -10.75 -16.84
CA THR A 391 31.95 -11.01 -18.05
C THR A 391 31.08 -11.03 -19.30
N PRO A 392 31.58 -10.58 -20.47
CA PRO A 392 30.84 -10.70 -21.72
C PRO A 392 30.55 -12.15 -22.08
N GLY A 393 29.27 -12.46 -22.33
CA GLY A 393 28.83 -13.78 -22.77
C GLY A 393 29.27 -14.10 -24.20
N ARG A 394 29.29 -15.40 -24.51
CA ARG A 394 29.57 -15.92 -25.86
C ARG A 394 28.30 -15.94 -26.74
N GLY A 395 27.27 -15.17 -26.37
CA GLY A 395 25.89 -15.36 -26.83
C GLY A 395 25.14 -16.31 -25.91
N SER A 396 25.01 -15.96 -24.62
CA SER A 396 24.27 -16.78 -23.63
C SER A 396 22.75 -16.61 -23.80
N VAL A 397 22.03 -17.72 -23.83
CA VAL A 397 20.58 -17.78 -24.10
C VAL A 397 19.82 -18.44 -22.96
N LEU A 398 18.83 -17.75 -22.41
CA LEU A 398 17.83 -18.34 -21.52
C LEU A 398 16.60 -18.75 -22.32
N ILE A 399 16.15 -19.99 -22.20
CA ILE A 399 14.84 -20.45 -22.69
C ILE A 399 13.93 -20.67 -21.48
N VAL A 400 12.88 -19.86 -21.38
CA VAL A 400 11.77 -20.09 -20.46
C VAL A 400 10.74 -20.95 -21.20
N ASP A 401 10.61 -22.22 -20.81
CA ASP A 401 9.85 -23.20 -21.59
C ASP A 401 8.49 -23.56 -20.96
N GLY A 402 7.43 -22.93 -21.46
CA GLY A 402 6.03 -23.27 -21.16
C GLY A 402 5.48 -24.39 -22.07
N ALA A 403 6.26 -24.89 -23.04
CA ALA A 403 5.87 -26.05 -23.86
C ALA A 403 6.16 -27.40 -23.17
N GLY A 404 7.24 -27.46 -22.39
CA GLY A 404 7.69 -28.66 -21.66
C GLY A 404 7.92 -28.46 -20.17
N GLU A 405 7.46 -27.35 -19.58
CA GLU A 405 7.66 -27.02 -18.16
C GLU A 405 9.16 -27.05 -17.73
N GLY A 406 10.07 -26.80 -18.68
CA GLY A 406 11.52 -26.86 -18.46
C GLY A 406 12.13 -28.28 -18.42
N ASP A 407 11.39 -29.33 -18.77
CA ASP A 407 11.92 -30.69 -18.92
C ASP A 407 12.98 -30.75 -20.04
N PRO A 408 14.24 -31.17 -19.77
CA PRO A 408 15.27 -31.35 -20.81
C PRO A 408 14.89 -32.35 -21.91
N ASP A 409 14.01 -33.32 -21.62
CA ASP A 409 13.43 -34.26 -22.59
C ASP A 409 12.07 -33.80 -23.15
N GLY A 410 11.58 -32.63 -22.73
CA GLY A 410 10.33 -32.02 -23.17
C GLY A 410 10.40 -31.34 -24.55
N PRO A 411 9.28 -30.76 -25.03
CA PRO A 411 9.21 -30.07 -26.33
C PRO A 411 10.25 -28.97 -26.56
N GLY A 412 10.67 -28.20 -25.54
CA GLY A 412 11.69 -27.17 -25.66
C GLY A 412 13.06 -27.67 -26.17
N ARG A 413 13.36 -28.97 -26.03
CA ARG A 413 14.64 -29.58 -26.43
C ARG A 413 14.99 -29.40 -27.90
N PHE A 414 13.98 -29.27 -28.79
CA PHE A 414 14.20 -29.10 -30.22
C PHE A 414 14.85 -27.74 -30.52
N LEU A 415 14.38 -26.68 -29.86
CA LEU A 415 14.94 -25.33 -29.94
C LEU A 415 16.31 -25.26 -29.25
N ALA A 416 16.39 -25.72 -27.99
CA ALA A 416 17.64 -25.70 -27.23
C ALA A 416 18.77 -26.45 -27.95
N GLY A 417 18.50 -27.68 -28.41
CA GLY A 417 19.47 -28.48 -29.14
C GLY A 417 19.86 -27.89 -30.50
N ALA A 418 19.02 -27.08 -31.14
CA ALA A 418 19.39 -26.37 -32.36
C ALA A 418 20.40 -25.24 -32.08
N LEU A 419 20.16 -24.46 -31.03
CA LEU A 419 21.04 -23.36 -30.61
C LEU A 419 22.37 -23.87 -30.04
N GLN A 420 22.35 -24.93 -29.22
CA GLN A 420 23.56 -25.59 -28.69
C GLN A 420 24.44 -26.15 -29.82
N ARG A 421 23.84 -26.77 -30.87
CA ARG A 421 24.59 -27.21 -32.06
C ARG A 421 25.18 -26.06 -32.88
N ALA A 422 24.69 -24.83 -32.69
CA ALA A 422 25.26 -23.62 -33.30
C ALA A 422 26.35 -22.96 -32.44
N GLY A 423 26.75 -23.58 -31.32
CA GLY A 423 27.79 -23.09 -30.42
C GLY A 423 27.35 -21.98 -29.46
N LEU A 424 26.04 -21.84 -29.23
CA LEU A 424 25.49 -20.94 -28.20
C LEU A 424 25.36 -21.68 -26.87
N GLU A 425 25.63 -20.99 -25.78
CA GLU A 425 25.33 -21.47 -24.43
C GLU A 425 23.83 -21.29 -24.16
N VAL A 426 23.15 -22.37 -23.75
CA VAL A 426 21.69 -22.39 -23.60
C VAL A 426 21.30 -23.02 -22.28
N GLU A 427 20.67 -22.23 -21.42
CA GLU A 427 19.97 -22.68 -20.23
C GLU A 427 18.47 -22.79 -20.52
N MET A 428 17.80 -23.81 -19.99
CA MET A 428 16.35 -23.98 -20.11
C MET A 428 15.74 -24.09 -18.71
N VAL A 429 14.70 -23.30 -18.44
CA VAL A 429 14.05 -23.23 -17.13
C VAL A 429 12.53 -23.32 -17.24
N HIS A 430 11.92 -23.88 -16.19
CA HIS A 430 10.48 -23.79 -15.94
C HIS A 430 10.07 -22.31 -15.75
N PRO A 431 8.90 -21.85 -16.23
CA PRO A 431 8.43 -20.45 -16.08
C PRO A 431 8.50 -19.87 -14.66
N ALA A 432 8.04 -20.61 -13.64
CA ALA A 432 8.16 -20.21 -12.23
C ALA A 432 9.61 -20.16 -11.68
N ALA A 433 10.61 -20.62 -12.43
CA ALA A 433 12.04 -20.52 -12.10
C ALA A 433 12.77 -19.47 -12.96
N ALA A 434 12.05 -18.70 -13.79
CA ALA A 434 12.64 -17.59 -14.53
C ALA A 434 13.22 -16.51 -13.58
N PRO A 435 14.36 -15.88 -13.93
CA PRO A 435 15.00 -14.86 -13.10
C PRO A 435 14.05 -13.75 -12.63
N SER A 436 14.09 -13.44 -11.33
CA SER A 436 13.17 -12.49 -10.67
C SER A 436 13.79 -11.12 -10.39
N ASP A 437 15.03 -10.89 -10.84
CA ASP A 437 15.81 -9.67 -10.70
C ASP A 437 16.58 -9.34 -12.01
N LEU A 438 17.08 -8.11 -12.13
CA LEU A 438 17.76 -7.63 -13.34
C LEU A 438 19.22 -8.06 -13.48
N LEU A 439 19.91 -8.42 -12.39
CA LEU A 439 21.30 -8.86 -12.44
C LEU A 439 21.38 -10.29 -12.98
N SER A 440 20.47 -11.16 -12.52
CA SER A 440 20.28 -12.51 -13.06
C SER A 440 19.79 -12.49 -14.51
N LEU A 441 18.92 -11.54 -14.91
CA LEU A 441 18.57 -11.36 -16.33
C LEU A 441 19.76 -10.85 -17.16
N HIS A 442 20.62 -10.00 -16.60
CA HIS A 442 21.79 -9.45 -17.31
C HIS A 442 22.78 -10.54 -17.76
N ALA A 443 22.84 -11.67 -17.05
CA ALA A 443 23.68 -12.83 -17.38
C ALA A 443 23.41 -13.43 -18.78
N TYR A 444 22.26 -13.11 -19.39
CA TYR A 444 21.87 -13.59 -20.72
C TYR A 444 21.93 -12.47 -21.76
N ASP A 445 22.49 -12.77 -22.93
CA ASP A 445 22.44 -11.89 -24.10
C ASP A 445 21.08 -11.94 -24.80
N LEU A 446 20.33 -13.04 -24.61
CA LEU A 446 19.00 -13.28 -25.17
C LEU A 446 18.11 -14.09 -24.19
N VAL A 447 16.85 -13.68 -24.03
CA VAL A 447 15.78 -14.48 -23.42
C VAL A 447 14.78 -14.92 -24.48
N ILE A 448 14.38 -16.19 -24.45
CA ILE A 448 13.33 -16.77 -25.29
C ILE A 448 12.18 -17.24 -24.41
N LEU A 449 10.96 -16.75 -24.66
CA LEU A 449 9.72 -17.25 -24.09
C LEU A 449 9.10 -18.24 -25.08
N ASN A 450 9.09 -19.54 -24.76
CA ASN A 450 8.56 -20.58 -25.64
C ASN A 450 7.21 -21.10 -25.12
N ASN A 451 6.11 -20.75 -25.79
CA ASN A 451 4.73 -21.09 -25.38
C ASN A 451 4.41 -20.77 -23.90
N VAL A 452 4.92 -19.66 -23.36
CA VAL A 452 4.70 -19.27 -21.95
C VAL A 452 3.43 -18.42 -21.84
N GLY A 453 2.54 -18.73 -20.89
CA GLY A 453 1.37 -17.95 -20.52
C GLY A 453 1.68 -16.73 -19.66
N ALA A 454 0.88 -15.67 -19.82
CA ALA A 454 1.09 -14.38 -19.16
C ALA A 454 0.84 -14.41 -17.63
N ASP A 455 0.23 -15.46 -17.09
CA ASP A 455 0.05 -15.67 -15.65
C ASP A 455 0.97 -16.73 -15.04
N GLU A 456 1.78 -17.41 -15.85
CA GLU A 456 2.89 -18.27 -15.38
C GLU A 456 4.09 -17.44 -14.91
N LEU A 457 4.27 -16.23 -15.47
CA LEU A 457 5.30 -15.26 -15.10
C LEU A 457 4.70 -14.14 -14.24
N PRO A 458 5.21 -13.87 -13.02
CA PRO A 458 4.72 -12.78 -12.17
C PRO A 458 4.78 -11.40 -12.85
N ARG A 459 3.80 -10.52 -12.55
CA ARG A 459 3.74 -9.15 -13.08
C ARG A 459 5.04 -8.35 -12.89
N ARG A 460 5.77 -8.56 -11.79
CA ARG A 460 7.11 -7.95 -11.57
C ARG A 460 8.09 -8.44 -12.65
N THR A 461 8.24 -9.75 -12.82
CA THR A 461 9.10 -10.38 -13.84
C THR A 461 8.76 -9.92 -15.26
N GLN A 462 7.48 -9.74 -15.60
CA GLN A 462 7.06 -9.18 -16.89
C GLN A 462 7.62 -7.76 -17.13
N SER A 463 7.60 -6.90 -16.10
CA SER A 463 8.22 -5.57 -16.18
C SER A 463 9.73 -5.64 -16.26
N LEU A 464 10.38 -6.52 -15.48
CA LEU A 464 11.84 -6.67 -15.51
C LEU A 464 12.34 -7.17 -16.87
N LEU A 465 11.62 -8.07 -17.53
CA LEU A 465 11.90 -8.47 -18.92
C LEU A 465 11.76 -7.29 -19.90
N ALA A 466 10.75 -6.44 -19.69
CA ALA A 466 10.58 -5.23 -20.51
C ALA A 466 11.69 -4.19 -20.29
N ASP A 467 12.17 -3.98 -19.06
CA ASP A 467 13.33 -3.11 -18.77
C ASP A 467 14.66 -3.73 -19.22
N TYR A 468 14.82 -5.05 -19.14
CA TYR A 468 15.99 -5.78 -19.66
C TYR A 468 16.18 -5.53 -21.18
N VAL A 469 15.10 -5.55 -21.96
CA VAL A 469 15.14 -5.15 -23.37
C VAL A 469 15.36 -3.64 -23.50
N ASN A 470 14.47 -2.81 -22.93
CA ASN A 470 14.45 -1.38 -23.19
C ASN A 470 15.70 -0.63 -22.68
N ARG A 471 16.25 -1.04 -21.53
CA ARG A 471 17.28 -0.29 -20.77
C ARG A 471 18.59 -1.05 -20.57
N LEU A 472 18.60 -2.39 -20.65
CA LEU A 472 19.83 -3.21 -20.59
C LEU A 472 20.26 -3.76 -21.96
N GLY A 473 19.54 -3.43 -23.04
CA GLY A 473 19.88 -3.85 -24.40
C GLY A 473 19.85 -5.36 -24.63
N GLY A 474 19.12 -6.11 -23.81
CA GLY A 474 18.96 -7.55 -23.97
C GLY A 474 18.07 -7.91 -25.15
N GLY A 475 18.30 -9.10 -25.73
CA GLY A 475 17.43 -9.68 -26.74
C GLY A 475 16.20 -10.36 -26.13
N LEU A 476 15.03 -10.22 -26.76
CA LEU A 476 13.84 -11.00 -26.41
C LEU A 476 13.22 -11.66 -27.64
N VAL A 477 12.90 -12.95 -27.53
CA VAL A 477 12.13 -13.68 -28.53
C VAL A 477 10.89 -14.28 -27.87
N MET A 478 9.71 -14.08 -28.45
CA MET A 478 8.52 -14.86 -28.09
C MET A 478 8.21 -15.85 -29.23
N ALA A 479 8.22 -17.13 -28.90
CA ALA A 479 7.79 -18.22 -29.77
C ALA A 479 6.40 -18.73 -29.35
N GLY A 480 5.55 -18.97 -30.32
CA GLY A 480 4.12 -19.21 -30.14
C GLY A 480 3.75 -20.62 -29.70
N GLY A 481 2.45 -20.88 -29.80
CA GLY A 481 1.79 -22.08 -29.30
C GLY A 481 0.46 -21.71 -28.63
N PRO A 482 -0.33 -22.69 -28.16
CA PRO A 482 -1.67 -22.47 -27.62
C PRO A 482 -1.75 -21.50 -26.42
N ALA A 483 -0.65 -21.32 -25.69
CA ALA A 483 -0.57 -20.52 -24.46
C ALA A 483 0.24 -19.22 -24.61
N SER A 484 0.50 -18.73 -25.82
CA SER A 484 1.27 -17.49 -26.04
C SER A 484 0.51 -16.38 -26.79
N PHE A 485 1.10 -15.19 -26.87
CA PHE A 485 0.49 -13.98 -27.45
C PHE A 485 -0.91 -13.68 -26.86
N GLY A 486 -1.88 -13.26 -27.69
CA GLY A 486 -3.24 -12.92 -27.24
C GLY A 486 -4.00 -14.11 -26.63
N ALA A 487 -3.75 -15.34 -27.12
CA ALA A 487 -4.33 -16.57 -26.55
C ALA A 487 -3.78 -16.84 -25.13
N GLY A 488 -2.46 -16.63 -24.94
CA GLY A 488 -1.76 -16.71 -23.67
C GLY A 488 -2.05 -15.59 -22.67
N GLY A 489 -2.99 -14.68 -22.95
CA GLY A 489 -3.34 -13.59 -22.05
C GLY A 489 -2.32 -12.45 -21.96
N TRP A 490 -1.37 -12.35 -22.91
CA TRP A 490 -0.34 -11.30 -22.89
C TRP A 490 -0.86 -9.88 -23.19
N ARG A 491 -2.12 -9.74 -23.59
CA ARG A 491 -2.79 -8.44 -23.77
C ARG A 491 -2.88 -7.67 -22.44
N GLY A 492 -2.56 -6.38 -22.46
CA GLY A 492 -2.47 -5.54 -21.27
C GLY A 492 -1.32 -5.91 -20.35
N SER A 493 -0.21 -6.44 -20.86
CA SER A 493 1.00 -6.75 -20.10
C SER A 493 2.13 -5.72 -20.30
N PRO A 494 3.15 -5.66 -19.42
CA PRO A 494 4.36 -4.89 -19.66
C PRO A 494 5.14 -5.31 -20.93
N ILE A 495 4.93 -6.54 -21.43
CA ILE A 495 5.61 -7.05 -22.63
C ILE A 495 4.86 -6.70 -23.93
N GLU A 496 3.53 -6.55 -23.91
CA GLU A 496 2.75 -6.19 -25.12
C GLU A 496 3.27 -4.93 -25.85
N PRO A 497 3.59 -3.80 -25.18
CA PRO A 497 4.15 -2.62 -25.85
C PRO A 497 5.45 -2.87 -26.61
N ILE A 498 6.26 -3.85 -26.21
CA ILE A 498 7.55 -4.19 -26.85
C ILE A 498 7.46 -5.30 -27.90
N LEU A 499 6.31 -5.94 -28.12
CA LEU A 499 6.17 -6.96 -29.16
C LEU A 499 5.98 -6.34 -30.56
N PRO A 500 6.62 -6.88 -31.62
CA PRO A 500 6.46 -6.40 -33.00
C PRO A 500 5.11 -6.77 -33.66
N VAL A 501 4.16 -7.32 -32.90
CA VAL A 501 2.83 -7.73 -33.37
C VAL A 501 1.74 -7.23 -32.42
N GLY A 502 0.57 -6.90 -32.95
CA GLY A 502 -0.61 -6.53 -32.17
C GLY A 502 -1.32 -7.77 -31.63
N LEU A 503 -1.69 -7.76 -30.34
CA LEU A 503 -2.40 -8.85 -29.67
C LEU A 503 -3.93 -8.71 -29.71
N GLU A 504 -4.44 -7.92 -30.65
CA GLU A 504 -5.86 -7.60 -30.77
C GLU A 504 -6.60 -8.66 -31.60
N ILE A 505 -7.86 -8.95 -31.24
CA ILE A 505 -8.71 -9.86 -31.99
C ILE A 505 -9.03 -9.23 -33.36
N PRO A 506 -8.77 -9.90 -34.50
CA PRO A 506 -9.12 -9.35 -35.81
C PRO A 506 -10.62 -9.07 -35.95
N GLU A 507 -10.99 -7.91 -36.50
CA GLU A 507 -12.38 -7.43 -36.61
C GLU A 507 -13.32 -8.35 -37.40
N GLN A 508 -12.78 -9.34 -38.12
CA GLN A 508 -13.54 -10.29 -38.94
C GLN A 508 -14.29 -11.37 -38.11
N LEU A 509 -14.00 -11.50 -36.82
CA LEU A 509 -14.67 -12.44 -35.90
C LEU A 509 -15.95 -11.83 -35.28
N ILE A 510 -16.94 -11.47 -36.11
CA ILE A 510 -18.19 -10.82 -35.69
C ILE A 510 -19.20 -11.84 -35.09
N LYS A 511 -18.81 -12.51 -33.99
CA LYS A 511 -19.70 -13.25 -33.07
C LYS A 511 -19.16 -13.16 -31.64
N PRO A 512 -20.01 -12.96 -30.61
CA PRO A 512 -19.60 -13.09 -29.22
C PRO A 512 -18.94 -14.45 -28.94
N SER A 513 -17.84 -14.46 -28.19
CA SER A 513 -17.07 -15.69 -27.96
C SER A 513 -17.80 -16.61 -26.99
N ALA A 514 -18.41 -16.04 -25.94
CA ALA A 514 -19.22 -16.77 -24.99
C ALA A 514 -20.55 -16.06 -24.68
N ALA A 515 -21.55 -16.87 -24.33
CA ALA A 515 -22.74 -16.45 -23.61
C ALA A 515 -22.86 -17.30 -22.32
N ILE A 516 -22.75 -16.66 -21.16
CA ILE A 516 -22.57 -17.32 -19.87
C ILE A 516 -23.65 -16.86 -18.87
N MET A 517 -24.36 -17.83 -18.30
CA MET A 517 -25.24 -17.62 -17.15
C MET A 517 -24.61 -18.17 -15.88
N ILE A 518 -24.32 -17.27 -14.93
CA ILE A 518 -23.84 -17.64 -13.60
C ILE A 518 -25.04 -17.79 -12.66
N VAL A 519 -25.18 -18.93 -12.01
CA VAL A 519 -26.28 -19.26 -11.08
C VAL A 519 -25.71 -19.41 -9.67
N LEU A 520 -25.93 -18.40 -8.84
CA LEU A 520 -25.37 -18.32 -7.47
C LEU A 520 -26.42 -18.67 -6.42
N ASP A 521 -26.08 -19.62 -5.58
CA ASP A 521 -26.83 -19.91 -4.36
C ASP A 521 -26.72 -18.75 -3.37
N THR A 522 -27.87 -18.40 -2.79
CA THR A 522 -28.03 -17.39 -1.75
C THR A 522 -28.87 -17.89 -0.58
N SER A 523 -28.94 -19.21 -0.39
CA SER A 523 -29.67 -19.85 0.71
C SER A 523 -29.06 -19.56 2.09
N GLY A 524 -29.78 -19.91 3.16
CA GLY A 524 -29.33 -19.66 4.54
C GLY A 524 -28.05 -20.40 4.95
N SER A 525 -27.66 -21.49 4.28
CA SER A 525 -26.42 -22.23 4.54
C SER A 525 -25.18 -21.48 4.05
N MET A 526 -25.28 -20.70 2.97
CA MET A 526 -24.18 -19.86 2.45
C MET A 526 -23.70 -18.77 3.45
N ALA A 527 -24.43 -18.56 4.55
CA ALA A 527 -24.00 -17.73 5.68
C ALA A 527 -22.91 -18.38 6.56
N MET A 528 -22.59 -19.65 6.35
CA MET A 528 -21.55 -20.35 7.12
C MET A 528 -20.16 -19.77 6.81
N ARG A 529 -19.34 -19.61 7.85
CA ARG A 529 -17.91 -19.28 7.73
C ARG A 529 -17.13 -20.51 7.30
N VAL A 530 -16.07 -20.33 6.51
CA VAL A 530 -15.17 -21.44 6.17
C VAL A 530 -14.03 -21.54 7.20
N LEU A 531 -13.50 -22.75 7.38
CA LEU A 531 -12.48 -23.13 8.37
C LEU A 531 -11.38 -22.07 8.58
N GLY A 532 -11.33 -21.48 9.78
CA GLY A 532 -10.35 -20.46 10.18
C GLY A 532 -10.52 -19.07 9.53
N GLY A 533 -11.44 -18.91 8.56
CA GLY A 533 -11.62 -17.69 7.78
C GLY A 533 -12.58 -16.67 8.41
N MET A 534 -12.26 -15.39 8.23
CA MET A 534 -13.14 -14.28 8.63
C MET A 534 -14.29 -14.02 7.63
N ARG A 535 -14.36 -14.75 6.51
CA ARG A 535 -15.40 -14.63 5.46
C ARG A 535 -16.37 -15.82 5.46
N THR A 536 -17.57 -15.57 4.97
CA THR A 536 -18.64 -16.55 4.70
C THR A 536 -18.48 -17.20 3.32
N GLN A 537 -19.14 -18.35 3.12
CA GLN A 537 -19.23 -19.01 1.81
C GLN A 537 -19.85 -18.08 0.76
N GLN A 538 -20.86 -17.29 1.11
CA GLN A 538 -21.43 -16.27 0.23
C GLN A 538 -20.40 -15.23 -0.22
N GLU A 539 -19.66 -14.61 0.70
CA GLU A 539 -18.68 -13.56 0.35
C GLU A 539 -17.59 -14.09 -0.59
N ILE A 540 -17.22 -15.36 -0.45
CA ILE A 540 -16.19 -15.99 -1.29
C ILE A 540 -16.78 -16.41 -2.66
N ALA A 541 -18.01 -16.91 -2.70
CA ALA A 541 -18.74 -17.18 -3.95
C ALA A 541 -18.98 -15.90 -4.76
N ASN A 542 -19.40 -14.82 -4.09
CA ASN A 542 -19.60 -13.50 -4.70
C ASN A 542 -18.30 -12.97 -5.30
N GLU A 543 -17.18 -13.04 -4.57
CA GLU A 543 -15.90 -12.51 -5.05
C GLU A 543 -15.32 -13.36 -6.20
N ALA A 544 -15.48 -14.68 -6.17
CA ALA A 544 -15.08 -15.54 -7.28
C ALA A 544 -15.87 -15.23 -8.57
N ALA A 545 -17.19 -15.04 -8.45
CA ALA A 545 -18.04 -14.65 -9.58
C ALA A 545 -17.78 -13.19 -10.05
N ALA A 546 -17.44 -12.28 -9.13
CA ALA A 546 -17.05 -10.91 -9.45
C ALA A 546 -15.73 -10.86 -10.26
N LEU A 547 -14.67 -11.52 -9.78
CA LEU A 547 -13.40 -11.64 -10.48
C LEU A 547 -13.53 -12.35 -11.84
N ALA A 548 -14.43 -13.33 -11.92
CA ALA A 548 -14.78 -13.99 -13.18
C ALA A 548 -15.41 -13.03 -14.20
N ILE A 549 -16.38 -12.21 -13.78
CA ILE A 549 -17.02 -11.17 -14.63
C ILE A 549 -15.99 -10.12 -15.07
N GLU A 550 -15.08 -9.72 -14.19
CA GLU A 550 -13.97 -8.80 -14.51
C GLU A 550 -12.92 -9.41 -15.46
N SER A 551 -12.92 -10.73 -15.67
CA SER A 551 -12.01 -11.44 -16.58
C SER A 551 -12.59 -11.77 -17.97
N LEU A 552 -13.88 -11.52 -18.19
CA LEU A 552 -14.57 -11.75 -19.47
C LEU A 552 -14.36 -10.59 -20.45
N ASP A 553 -14.42 -10.87 -21.76
CA ASP A 553 -14.30 -9.83 -22.78
C ASP A 553 -15.51 -8.87 -22.72
N PRO A 554 -15.36 -7.55 -22.94
CA PRO A 554 -16.48 -6.61 -22.99
C PRO A 554 -17.59 -6.95 -24.01
N GLN A 555 -17.28 -7.78 -25.03
CA GLN A 555 -18.25 -8.27 -26.02
C GLN A 555 -18.93 -9.59 -25.62
N ASP A 556 -18.42 -10.34 -24.63
CA ASP A 556 -19.05 -11.57 -24.17
C ASP A 556 -20.37 -11.28 -23.45
N LEU A 557 -21.35 -12.16 -23.64
CA LEU A 557 -22.67 -12.01 -23.04
C LEU A 557 -22.66 -12.66 -21.66
N VAL A 558 -22.83 -11.88 -20.59
CA VAL A 558 -22.84 -12.38 -19.22
C VAL A 558 -24.14 -12.02 -18.51
N GLY A 559 -24.71 -12.99 -17.79
CA GLY A 559 -25.86 -12.81 -16.91
C GLY A 559 -25.65 -13.51 -15.58
N VAL A 560 -26.25 -12.98 -14.52
CA VAL A 560 -26.11 -13.51 -13.15
C VAL A 560 -27.48 -13.64 -12.50
N LEU A 561 -27.79 -14.85 -12.06
CA LEU A 561 -29.01 -15.24 -11.38
C LEU A 561 -28.68 -15.64 -9.94
N GLU A 562 -29.23 -14.95 -8.95
CA GLU A 562 -29.27 -15.49 -7.59
C GLU A 562 -30.45 -16.46 -7.46
N PHE A 563 -30.31 -17.48 -6.63
CA PHE A 563 -31.44 -18.30 -6.21
C PHE A 563 -31.39 -18.63 -4.72
N ASN A 564 -32.56 -18.81 -4.13
CA ASN A 564 -32.75 -19.39 -2.81
C ASN A 564 -34.06 -20.20 -2.82
N HIS A 565 -35.13 -19.71 -2.19
CA HIS A 565 -36.50 -20.22 -2.37
C HIS A 565 -37.29 -19.52 -3.49
N VAL A 566 -36.65 -18.52 -4.11
CA VAL A 566 -37.05 -17.85 -5.35
C VAL A 566 -35.77 -17.54 -6.14
N GLN A 567 -35.88 -17.37 -7.45
CA GLN A 567 -34.80 -16.87 -8.30
C GLN A 567 -34.96 -15.36 -8.58
N ARG A 568 -33.84 -14.63 -8.67
CA ARG A 568 -33.80 -13.22 -9.05
C ARG A 568 -32.62 -12.95 -9.97
N GLU A 569 -32.86 -12.19 -11.02
CA GLU A 569 -31.82 -11.70 -11.92
C GLU A 569 -31.08 -10.52 -11.26
N VAL A 570 -29.75 -10.65 -11.14
CA VAL A 570 -28.82 -9.68 -10.53
C VAL A 570 -28.16 -8.83 -11.62
N VAL A 571 -27.78 -9.50 -12.71
CA VAL A 571 -27.26 -8.92 -13.95
C VAL A 571 -28.03 -9.57 -15.10
N PRO A 572 -28.76 -8.81 -15.94
CA PRO A 572 -29.44 -9.36 -17.11
C PRO A 572 -28.42 -9.84 -18.14
N LEU A 573 -28.72 -10.93 -18.86
CA LEU A 573 -27.84 -11.45 -19.91
C LEU A 573 -27.64 -10.40 -21.01
N GLY A 574 -26.41 -9.93 -21.18
CA GLY A 574 -26.03 -8.95 -22.19
C GLY A 574 -24.52 -8.70 -22.22
N PRO A 575 -24.02 -7.86 -23.16
CA PRO A 575 -22.60 -7.60 -23.30
C PRO A 575 -21.98 -7.04 -22.01
N ASN A 576 -20.80 -7.54 -21.64
CA ASN A 576 -20.01 -7.17 -20.46
C ASN A 576 -19.39 -5.75 -20.54
N SER A 577 -20.18 -4.79 -21.03
CA SER A 577 -19.83 -3.39 -21.30
C SER A 577 -19.49 -2.54 -20.06
N ASN A 578 -19.78 -3.04 -18.85
CA ASN A 578 -19.33 -2.46 -17.59
C ASN A 578 -19.11 -3.58 -16.55
N PRO A 579 -17.96 -4.29 -16.61
CA PRO A 579 -17.70 -5.43 -15.74
C PRO A 579 -17.70 -5.04 -14.27
N GLN A 580 -17.22 -3.83 -13.96
CA GLN A 580 -17.14 -3.31 -12.60
C GLN A 580 -18.53 -3.16 -11.96
N ASP A 581 -19.52 -2.51 -12.60
CA ASP A 581 -20.88 -2.42 -12.02
C ASP A 581 -21.58 -3.79 -11.90
N ALA A 582 -21.30 -4.72 -12.83
CA ALA A 582 -21.80 -6.10 -12.75
C ALA A 582 -21.20 -6.86 -11.55
N ALA A 583 -19.88 -6.86 -11.42
CA ALA A 583 -19.13 -7.44 -10.30
C ALA A 583 -19.57 -6.84 -8.96
N ASP A 584 -19.75 -5.51 -8.89
CA ASP A 584 -20.19 -4.80 -7.69
C ASP A 584 -21.61 -5.19 -7.25
N ARG A 585 -22.51 -5.52 -8.19
CA ARG A 585 -23.84 -6.07 -7.86
C ARG A 585 -23.73 -7.46 -7.24
N VAL A 586 -22.83 -8.30 -7.76
CA VAL A 586 -22.57 -9.66 -7.25
C VAL A 586 -21.91 -9.62 -5.86
N ARG A 587 -20.93 -8.73 -5.63
CA ARG A 587 -20.33 -8.50 -4.30
C ARG A 587 -21.36 -8.16 -3.21
N ARG A 588 -22.50 -7.56 -3.58
CA ARG A 588 -23.59 -7.14 -2.67
C ARG A 588 -24.63 -8.24 -2.36
N LEU A 589 -24.47 -9.47 -2.84
CA LEU A 589 -25.42 -10.56 -2.55
C LEU A 589 -25.26 -11.08 -1.11
N THR A 590 -26.39 -11.33 -0.44
CA THR A 590 -26.43 -11.73 0.98
C THR A 590 -27.24 -13.02 1.17
N PRO A 591 -26.81 -13.95 2.03
CA PRO A 591 -27.47 -15.24 2.21
C PRO A 591 -28.80 -15.11 2.99
N GLY A 592 -29.81 -15.89 2.60
CA GLY A 592 -31.10 -15.99 3.27
C GLY A 592 -32.17 -16.74 2.48
N GLY A 593 -32.97 -17.54 3.18
CA GLY A 593 -34.04 -18.35 2.59
C GLY A 593 -33.72 -19.85 2.53
N GLY A 594 -34.50 -20.60 1.75
CA GLY A 594 -34.23 -22.01 1.44
C GLY A 594 -33.42 -22.17 0.14
N THR A 595 -33.42 -23.38 -0.41
CA THR A 595 -32.64 -23.75 -1.60
C THR A 595 -33.54 -24.48 -2.60
N ASP A 596 -33.61 -24.00 -3.83
CA ASP A 596 -34.47 -24.52 -4.91
C ASP A 596 -33.78 -24.27 -6.27
N LEU A 597 -32.83 -25.15 -6.60
CA LEU A 597 -31.89 -25.00 -7.72
C LEU A 597 -32.54 -25.28 -9.08
N TYR A 598 -33.44 -26.27 -9.17
CA TYR A 598 -33.94 -26.75 -10.46
C TYR A 598 -34.71 -25.67 -11.26
N PRO A 599 -35.59 -24.84 -10.65
CA PRO A 599 -36.23 -23.72 -11.34
C PRO A 599 -35.24 -22.64 -11.78
N ALA A 600 -34.14 -22.44 -11.05
CA ALA A 600 -33.10 -21.47 -11.40
C ALA A 600 -32.24 -21.96 -12.58
N LEU A 601 -31.86 -23.24 -12.59
CA LEU A 601 -31.13 -23.89 -13.68
C LEU A 601 -31.93 -23.86 -15.00
N ASP A 602 -33.22 -24.20 -14.96
CA ASP A 602 -34.10 -24.16 -16.14
C ASP A 602 -34.28 -22.72 -16.67
N TYR A 603 -34.37 -21.72 -15.78
CA TYR A 603 -34.42 -20.32 -16.20
C TYR A 603 -33.11 -19.83 -16.83
N ALA A 604 -31.97 -20.17 -16.23
CA ALA A 604 -30.66 -19.82 -16.77
C ALA A 604 -30.43 -20.45 -18.16
N GLY A 605 -30.82 -21.72 -18.33
CA GLY A 605 -30.81 -22.39 -19.62
C GLY A 605 -31.65 -21.68 -20.67
N ARG A 606 -32.89 -21.28 -20.33
CA ARG A 606 -33.79 -20.54 -21.23
C ARG A 606 -33.30 -19.15 -21.62
N GLN A 607 -32.44 -18.49 -20.83
CA GLN A 607 -31.80 -17.24 -21.27
C GLN A 607 -30.77 -17.48 -22.39
N LEU A 608 -30.22 -18.69 -22.50
CA LEU A 608 -29.24 -19.09 -23.52
C LEU A 608 -29.87 -19.81 -24.73
N GLU A 609 -31.18 -20.12 -24.68
CA GLU A 609 -31.91 -20.67 -25.82
C GLU A 609 -32.00 -19.63 -26.96
N GLY A 610 -31.39 -19.94 -28.11
CA GLY A 610 -31.42 -19.07 -29.31
C GLY A 610 -30.45 -17.89 -29.33
N VAL A 611 -29.55 -17.77 -28.34
CA VAL A 611 -28.48 -16.76 -28.33
C VAL A 611 -27.39 -17.12 -29.36
N ASP A 612 -27.01 -16.16 -30.21
CA ASP A 612 -25.92 -16.35 -31.18
C ASP A 612 -24.55 -16.01 -30.56
N ALA A 613 -23.90 -17.02 -29.99
CA ALA A 613 -22.54 -16.97 -29.47
C ALA A 613 -21.83 -18.30 -29.75
N ASN A 614 -20.50 -18.28 -29.89
CA ASN A 614 -19.72 -19.48 -30.25
C ASN A 614 -19.80 -20.58 -29.19
N VAL A 615 -19.93 -20.21 -27.90
CA VAL A 615 -20.19 -21.13 -26.79
C VAL A 615 -21.32 -20.58 -25.91
N ARG A 616 -22.20 -21.46 -25.42
CA ARG A 616 -23.26 -21.15 -24.46
C ARG A 616 -23.08 -22.03 -23.22
N HIS A 617 -23.01 -21.42 -22.04
CA HIS A 617 -22.58 -22.12 -20.83
C HIS A 617 -23.33 -21.65 -19.56
N VAL A 618 -23.65 -22.59 -18.67
CA VAL A 618 -24.21 -22.31 -17.34
C VAL A 618 -23.22 -22.75 -16.27
N ILE A 619 -22.84 -21.83 -15.37
CA ILE A 619 -22.02 -22.14 -14.20
C ILE A 619 -22.90 -22.07 -12.96
N VAL A 620 -23.14 -23.21 -12.31
CA VAL A 620 -23.89 -23.31 -11.06
C VAL A 620 -22.91 -23.35 -9.88
N LEU A 621 -23.15 -22.53 -8.86
CA LEU A 621 -22.40 -22.58 -7.59
C LEU A 621 -23.39 -22.68 -6.43
N SER A 622 -23.28 -23.77 -5.64
CA SER A 622 -24.25 -24.13 -4.60
C SER A 622 -23.68 -25.12 -3.58
N ASP A 623 -24.36 -25.31 -2.44
CA ASP A 623 -24.17 -26.47 -1.57
C ASP A 623 -24.94 -27.72 -2.09
N GLY A 624 -25.77 -27.58 -3.12
CA GLY A 624 -26.46 -28.68 -3.78
C GLY A 624 -27.71 -29.19 -3.05
N VAL A 625 -28.01 -28.73 -1.83
CA VAL A 625 -29.11 -29.25 -1.00
C VAL A 625 -30.46 -28.64 -1.43
N SER A 626 -30.84 -28.87 -2.69
CA SER A 626 -32.06 -28.36 -3.30
C SER A 626 -33.32 -29.09 -2.80
N ARG A 627 -34.42 -28.34 -2.72
CA ARG A 627 -35.77 -28.91 -2.71
C ARG A 627 -36.11 -29.50 -4.08
N GLY A 628 -37.03 -30.47 -4.10
CA GLY A 628 -37.46 -31.18 -5.31
C GLY A 628 -36.79 -32.53 -5.51
N ASP A 629 -37.02 -33.15 -6.67
CA ASP A 629 -36.44 -34.43 -7.07
C ASP A 629 -35.18 -34.18 -7.93
N PRO A 630 -33.99 -34.69 -7.55
CA PRO A 630 -32.76 -34.59 -8.35
C PRO A 630 -32.91 -35.05 -9.81
N ASN A 631 -33.78 -36.03 -10.08
CA ASN A 631 -34.06 -36.51 -11.44
C ASN A 631 -34.62 -35.39 -12.34
N TYR A 632 -35.31 -34.39 -11.76
CA TYR A 632 -35.76 -33.22 -12.52
C TYR A 632 -34.58 -32.33 -12.92
N GLY A 633 -33.62 -32.13 -12.01
CA GLY A 633 -32.35 -31.43 -12.29
C GLY A 633 -31.57 -32.07 -13.44
N PHE A 634 -31.40 -33.39 -13.41
CA PHE A 634 -30.75 -34.13 -14.50
C PHE A 634 -31.49 -33.95 -15.83
N SER A 635 -32.83 -34.06 -15.85
CA SER A 635 -33.65 -33.86 -17.06
C SER A 635 -33.62 -32.43 -17.63
N ILE A 636 -33.24 -31.44 -16.82
CA ILE A 636 -32.96 -30.07 -17.29
C ILE A 636 -31.57 -30.03 -17.94
N ALA A 637 -30.55 -30.56 -17.27
CA ALA A 637 -29.19 -30.58 -17.78
C ALA A 637 -29.04 -31.35 -19.11
N GLU A 638 -29.67 -32.53 -19.24
CA GLU A 638 -29.71 -33.30 -20.49
C GLU A 638 -30.32 -32.49 -21.65
N ARG A 639 -31.39 -31.72 -21.38
CA ARG A 639 -32.04 -30.87 -22.39
C ARG A 639 -31.14 -29.73 -22.84
N LEU A 640 -30.43 -29.08 -21.92
CA LEU A 640 -29.50 -27.99 -22.23
C LEU A 640 -28.29 -28.53 -23.02
N SER A 641 -27.74 -29.67 -22.61
CA SER A 641 -26.68 -30.39 -23.33
C SER A 641 -27.10 -30.71 -24.77
N ALA A 642 -28.32 -31.23 -24.98
CA ALA A 642 -28.89 -31.50 -26.30
C ALA A 642 -29.14 -30.25 -27.16
N GLN A 643 -29.17 -29.05 -26.57
CA GLN A 643 -29.24 -27.75 -27.26
C GLN A 643 -27.86 -27.11 -27.50
N GLY A 644 -26.77 -27.76 -27.10
CA GLY A 644 -25.41 -27.22 -27.14
C GLY A 644 -25.17 -26.12 -26.10
N ILE A 645 -25.80 -26.24 -24.93
CA ILE A 645 -25.58 -25.39 -23.74
C ILE A 645 -24.99 -26.29 -22.65
N THR A 646 -23.71 -26.13 -22.32
CA THR A 646 -23.06 -26.97 -21.30
C THR A 646 -23.32 -26.45 -19.89
N VAL A 647 -23.41 -27.35 -18.90
CA VAL A 647 -23.62 -27.00 -17.49
C VAL A 647 -22.46 -27.49 -16.64
N THR A 648 -21.71 -26.58 -16.01
CA THR A 648 -20.67 -26.88 -15.02
C THR A 648 -21.18 -26.54 -13.62
N THR A 649 -20.88 -27.39 -12.64
CA THR A 649 -21.32 -27.23 -11.25
C THR A 649 -20.15 -27.16 -10.28
N ILE A 650 -20.24 -26.24 -9.31
CA ILE A 650 -19.21 -25.95 -8.33
C ILE A 650 -19.82 -26.13 -6.93
N ALA A 651 -19.42 -27.21 -6.25
CA ALA A 651 -19.83 -27.50 -4.89
C ALA A 651 -18.95 -26.74 -3.89
N VAL A 652 -19.56 -25.91 -3.04
CA VAL A 652 -18.86 -25.12 -2.03
C VAL A 652 -19.25 -25.60 -0.62
N GLY A 653 -18.24 -25.94 0.19
CA GLY A 653 -18.41 -26.32 1.59
C GLY A 653 -18.50 -27.84 1.85
N ASP A 654 -18.22 -28.23 3.09
CA ASP A 654 -18.03 -29.64 3.47
C ASP A 654 -19.31 -30.49 3.41
N MET A 655 -20.47 -29.85 3.61
CA MET A 655 -21.79 -30.49 3.69
C MET A 655 -22.51 -30.59 2.33
N ALA A 656 -21.84 -30.28 1.22
CA ALA A 656 -22.49 -30.18 -0.08
C ALA A 656 -22.98 -31.53 -0.64
N ASP A 657 -24.13 -31.54 -1.33
CA ASP A 657 -24.67 -32.69 -2.06
C ASP A 657 -23.89 -32.90 -3.38
N VAL A 658 -22.69 -33.46 -3.21
CA VAL A 658 -21.77 -33.83 -4.29
C VAL A 658 -22.43 -34.74 -5.33
N PRO A 659 -23.15 -35.83 -4.98
CA PRO A 659 -23.85 -36.66 -5.96
C PRO A 659 -24.84 -35.89 -6.85
N THR A 660 -25.68 -35.01 -6.28
CA THR A 660 -26.65 -34.24 -7.06
C THR A 660 -25.96 -33.21 -7.96
N LEU A 661 -24.99 -32.44 -7.45
CA LEU A 661 -24.29 -31.45 -8.26
C LEU A 661 -23.44 -32.11 -9.37
N GLN A 662 -22.77 -33.23 -9.08
CA GLN A 662 -21.99 -33.96 -10.08
C GLN A 662 -22.90 -34.52 -11.18
N GLY A 663 -24.03 -35.17 -10.82
CA GLY A 663 -24.97 -35.70 -11.81
C GLY A 663 -25.56 -34.63 -12.73
N ILE A 664 -25.75 -33.40 -12.24
CA ILE A 664 -26.17 -32.25 -13.07
C ILE A 664 -25.07 -31.85 -14.07
N ALA A 665 -23.80 -31.84 -13.68
CA ALA A 665 -22.70 -31.52 -14.59
C ALA A 665 -22.47 -32.60 -15.64
N ASP A 666 -22.48 -33.87 -15.23
CA ASP A 666 -22.29 -35.03 -16.11
C ASP A 666 -23.42 -35.11 -17.16
N ALA A 667 -24.68 -34.92 -16.74
CA ALA A 667 -25.84 -34.81 -17.65
C ALA A 667 -25.79 -33.55 -18.54
N GLY A 668 -25.23 -32.46 -18.03
CA GLY A 668 -25.08 -31.18 -18.70
C GLY A 668 -23.87 -31.07 -19.63
N GLY A 669 -23.05 -32.11 -19.76
CA GLY A 669 -21.85 -32.10 -20.61
C GLY A 669 -20.78 -31.09 -20.20
N GLY A 670 -20.79 -30.63 -18.94
CA GLY A 670 -19.77 -29.75 -18.37
C GLY A 670 -18.84 -30.51 -17.41
N LYS A 671 -18.43 -29.84 -16.33
CA LYS A 671 -17.55 -30.39 -15.29
C LYS A 671 -18.15 -30.25 -13.90
N PHE A 672 -17.72 -31.14 -13.01
CA PHE A 672 -17.96 -31.01 -11.58
C PHE A 672 -16.70 -30.56 -10.85
N HIS A 673 -16.81 -29.49 -10.06
CA HIS A 673 -15.72 -29.00 -9.21
C HIS A 673 -16.12 -29.02 -7.73
N ARG A 674 -15.46 -29.87 -6.93
CA ARG A 674 -15.59 -29.84 -5.46
C ARG A 674 -14.54 -28.91 -4.86
N VAL A 675 -14.99 -27.87 -4.17
CA VAL A 675 -14.12 -26.84 -3.59
C VAL A 675 -14.02 -27.01 -2.08
N LEU A 676 -12.91 -27.61 -1.65
CA LEU A 676 -12.54 -27.78 -0.24
C LEU A 676 -11.76 -26.58 0.31
N ASP A 677 -10.92 -25.96 -0.53
CA ASP A 677 -10.26 -24.68 -0.23
C ASP A 677 -10.93 -23.53 -1.01
N PRO A 678 -11.60 -22.57 -0.32
CA PRO A 678 -12.22 -21.43 -0.98
C PRO A 678 -11.23 -20.46 -1.62
N TYR A 679 -9.95 -20.43 -1.21
CA TYR A 679 -8.95 -19.56 -1.84
C TYR A 679 -8.60 -20.04 -3.26
N GLY A 680 -8.85 -21.32 -3.57
CA GLY A 680 -8.81 -21.85 -4.94
C GLY A 680 -10.04 -21.53 -5.80
N LEU A 681 -11.17 -21.11 -5.20
CA LEU A 681 -12.43 -20.92 -5.93
C LEU A 681 -12.34 -19.93 -7.11
N PRO A 682 -11.72 -18.73 -6.98
CA PRO A 682 -11.62 -17.80 -8.10
C PRO A 682 -10.82 -18.36 -9.28
N ARG A 683 -9.77 -19.15 -9.01
CA ARG A 683 -8.96 -19.80 -10.06
C ARG A 683 -9.77 -20.84 -10.82
N ILE A 684 -10.58 -21.64 -10.14
CA ILE A 684 -11.47 -22.62 -10.78
C ILE A 684 -12.49 -21.92 -11.69
N PHE A 685 -13.11 -20.85 -11.20
CA PHE A 685 -14.10 -20.08 -11.97
C PHE A 685 -13.50 -19.41 -13.22
N ILE A 686 -12.33 -18.78 -13.07
CA ILE A 686 -11.59 -18.16 -14.18
C ILE A 686 -11.11 -19.23 -15.19
N ASN A 687 -10.66 -20.40 -14.73
CA ASN A 687 -10.19 -21.45 -15.61
C ASN A 687 -11.30 -22.04 -16.48
N GLU A 688 -12.51 -22.22 -15.95
CA GLU A 688 -13.64 -22.71 -16.76
C GLU A 688 -14.05 -21.70 -17.84
N ILE A 689 -14.05 -20.40 -17.51
CA ILE A 689 -14.21 -19.31 -18.47
C ILE A 689 -13.09 -19.29 -19.52
N ARG A 690 -11.83 -19.52 -19.14
CA ARG A 690 -10.70 -19.52 -20.08
C ARG A 690 -10.76 -20.68 -21.08
N VAL A 691 -11.16 -21.88 -20.67
CA VAL A 691 -11.26 -23.07 -21.54
C VAL A 691 -12.23 -22.85 -22.72
N ILE A 692 -13.17 -21.92 -22.56
CA ILE A 692 -14.15 -21.52 -23.58
C ILE A 692 -13.56 -20.59 -24.67
N ARG A 693 -12.46 -19.88 -24.40
CA ARG A 693 -11.89 -18.84 -25.29
C ARG A 693 -10.96 -19.41 -26.39
N ARG A 694 -11.51 -20.19 -27.32
CA ARG A 694 -10.77 -20.73 -28.49
C ARG A 694 -10.63 -19.86 -29.78
N PRO A 695 -11.05 -18.59 -29.91
CA PRO A 695 -11.06 -17.91 -31.22
C PRO A 695 -9.72 -17.31 -31.68
N LEU A 696 -8.64 -17.38 -30.88
CA LEU A 696 -7.34 -16.74 -31.18
C LEU A 696 -6.25 -17.69 -31.69
N VAL A 697 -6.56 -18.97 -31.90
CA VAL A 697 -5.62 -19.96 -32.45
C VAL A 697 -6.25 -20.64 -33.66
N ARG A 698 -5.55 -20.63 -34.81
CA ARG A 698 -5.96 -21.38 -36.00
C ARG A 698 -5.06 -22.60 -36.15
N GLU A 699 -5.60 -23.78 -35.83
CA GLU A 699 -4.99 -25.07 -36.12
C GLU A 699 -5.37 -25.54 -37.53
N GLY A 700 -4.40 -26.10 -38.26
CA GLY A 700 -4.54 -26.52 -39.65
C GLY A 700 -3.22 -26.40 -40.41
N LEU A 701 -3.07 -27.17 -41.50
CA LEU A 701 -1.90 -27.07 -42.37
C LEU A 701 -1.96 -25.81 -43.23
N PHE A 702 -1.00 -24.90 -43.05
CA PHE A 702 -0.82 -23.72 -43.90
C PHE A 702 0.63 -23.62 -44.42
N THR A 703 0.82 -22.88 -45.51
CA THR A 703 2.13 -22.66 -46.12
C THR A 703 2.63 -21.25 -45.80
N PRO A 704 3.79 -21.09 -45.14
CA PRO A 704 4.37 -19.76 -44.89
C PRO A 704 4.74 -19.00 -46.16
N VAL A 705 4.63 -17.67 -46.10
CA VAL A 705 5.00 -16.75 -47.18
C VAL A 705 6.15 -15.86 -46.70
N VAL A 706 7.32 -16.00 -47.33
CA VAL A 706 8.54 -15.22 -46.98
C VAL A 706 8.73 -14.09 -48.01
N PRO A 707 8.39 -12.82 -47.68
CA PRO A 707 8.60 -11.69 -48.57
C PRO A 707 10.09 -11.37 -48.78
N ALA A 708 10.39 -10.59 -49.81
CA ALA A 708 11.73 -10.06 -50.06
C ALA A 708 12.07 -8.86 -49.15
N SER A 709 11.85 -8.99 -47.84
CA SER A 709 11.94 -7.90 -46.84
C SER A 709 13.35 -7.39 -46.57
N GLY A 710 14.39 -8.15 -46.94
CA GLY A 710 15.78 -7.83 -46.60
C GLY A 710 16.14 -8.05 -45.12
N SER A 711 15.24 -8.64 -44.33
CA SER A 711 15.41 -8.89 -42.89
C SER A 711 16.72 -9.63 -42.57
N PRO A 712 17.53 -9.17 -41.58
CA PRO A 712 18.74 -9.87 -41.14
C PRO A 712 18.45 -11.25 -40.55
N LEU A 713 17.24 -11.49 -40.05
CA LEU A 713 16.83 -12.80 -39.53
C LEU A 713 16.77 -13.88 -40.62
N MET A 714 16.67 -13.48 -41.90
CA MET A 714 16.56 -14.38 -43.06
C MET A 714 17.92 -14.66 -43.72
N ALA A 715 19.03 -14.13 -43.20
CA ALA A 715 20.35 -14.38 -43.76
C ALA A 715 20.73 -15.87 -43.62
N GLY A 716 21.01 -16.53 -44.75
CA GLY A 716 21.31 -17.97 -44.79
C GLY A 716 20.09 -18.90 -44.65
N VAL A 717 18.89 -18.38 -44.40
CA VAL A 717 17.66 -19.19 -44.25
C VAL A 717 17.08 -19.53 -45.64
N PRO A 718 16.66 -20.78 -45.91
CA PRO A 718 15.96 -21.12 -47.14
C PRO A 718 14.66 -20.33 -47.32
N ARG A 719 14.41 -19.76 -48.52
CA ARG A 719 13.19 -18.97 -48.81
C ARG A 719 11.92 -19.79 -48.96
N GLN A 720 12.02 -21.12 -49.10
CA GLN A 720 10.88 -22.03 -49.14
C GLN A 720 10.80 -22.74 -47.79
N TRP A 721 9.73 -22.45 -47.05
CA TRP A 721 9.45 -23.05 -45.74
C TRP A 721 8.41 -24.16 -45.92
N PRO A 722 8.58 -25.34 -45.31
CA PRO A 722 7.55 -26.37 -45.30
C PRO A 722 6.30 -25.89 -44.53
N GLN A 723 5.21 -26.66 -44.62
CA GLN A 723 3.97 -26.32 -43.93
C GLN A 723 4.10 -26.35 -42.41
N LEU A 724 3.29 -25.54 -41.72
CA LEU A 724 3.11 -25.54 -40.27
C LEU A 724 1.66 -25.95 -39.94
N ARG A 725 1.42 -26.53 -38.76
CA ARG A 725 0.11 -27.08 -38.37
C ARG A 725 -0.75 -26.16 -37.49
N GLY A 726 -0.28 -24.96 -37.16
CA GLY A 726 -1.05 -24.00 -36.38
C GLY A 726 -0.34 -22.66 -36.18
N VAL A 727 -1.11 -21.63 -35.83
CA VAL A 727 -0.62 -20.26 -35.59
C VAL A 727 -1.51 -19.54 -34.59
N VAL A 728 -0.93 -18.68 -33.74
CA VAL A 728 -1.69 -17.73 -32.92
C VAL A 728 -2.00 -16.49 -33.75
N LEU A 729 -3.27 -16.11 -33.81
CA LEU A 729 -3.73 -14.96 -34.58
C LEU A 729 -3.22 -13.66 -33.93
N THR A 730 -2.53 -12.84 -34.73
CA THR A 730 -1.98 -11.53 -34.34
C THR A 730 -2.11 -10.57 -35.52
N GLN A 731 -1.91 -9.28 -35.27
CA GLN A 731 -2.02 -8.22 -36.29
C GLN A 731 -0.67 -7.51 -36.51
N GLU A 732 -0.54 -6.82 -37.64
CA GLU A 732 0.51 -5.81 -37.81
C GLU A 732 0.29 -4.65 -36.83
N ARG A 733 1.33 -3.86 -36.57
CA ARG A 733 1.23 -2.59 -35.82
C ARG A 733 1.50 -1.42 -36.76
N GLU A 734 0.87 -0.27 -36.52
CA GLU A 734 1.11 0.99 -37.26
C GLU A 734 2.46 1.65 -36.89
N GLU A 735 3.54 0.88 -36.83
CA GLU A 735 4.87 1.31 -36.41
C GLU A 735 5.91 0.98 -37.51
N PRO A 736 6.38 1.98 -38.29
CA PRO A 736 7.17 1.76 -39.50
C PRO A 736 8.60 1.25 -39.26
N THR A 737 9.05 1.14 -38.01
CA THR A 737 10.34 0.49 -37.67
C THR A 737 10.26 -1.04 -37.59
N ILE A 738 9.07 -1.64 -37.60
CA ILE A 738 8.91 -3.10 -37.54
C ILE A 738 9.17 -3.74 -38.91
N THR A 739 9.98 -4.80 -38.90
CA THR A 739 10.28 -5.63 -40.07
C THR A 739 9.52 -6.95 -40.00
N TYR A 740 8.48 -7.09 -40.82
CA TYR A 740 7.78 -8.36 -41.04
C TYR A 740 8.60 -9.25 -42.00
N ALA A 741 9.08 -10.39 -41.48
CA ALA A 741 10.00 -11.30 -42.14
C ALA A 741 9.32 -12.53 -42.77
N ALA A 742 8.18 -12.95 -42.23
CA ALA A 742 7.32 -14.00 -42.81
C ALA A 742 5.85 -13.80 -42.40
N TYR A 743 4.94 -14.31 -43.23
CA TYR A 743 3.48 -14.30 -43.05
C TYR A 743 2.90 -15.71 -43.20
N THR A 744 1.62 -15.88 -42.83
CA THR A 744 0.81 -17.03 -43.25
C THR A 744 0.38 -16.90 -44.72
N SER A 745 -0.36 -17.90 -45.23
CA SER A 745 -1.07 -17.81 -46.51
C SER A 745 -2.36 -16.97 -46.48
N GLU A 746 -2.84 -16.57 -45.30
CA GLU A 746 -4.06 -15.76 -45.10
C GLU A 746 -3.76 -14.30 -44.73
N GLY A 747 -2.51 -13.99 -44.35
CA GLY A 747 -2.00 -12.62 -44.22
C GLY A 747 -1.56 -12.22 -42.81
N GLU A 748 -1.71 -13.07 -41.79
CA GLU A 748 -1.23 -12.73 -40.43
C GLU A 748 0.30 -12.80 -40.35
N PRO A 749 0.95 -11.95 -39.53
CA PRO A 749 2.37 -12.04 -39.25
C PRO A 749 2.76 -13.42 -38.68
N LEU A 750 3.75 -14.06 -39.30
CA LEU A 750 4.34 -15.32 -38.83
C LEU A 750 5.67 -15.08 -38.11
N LEU A 751 6.53 -14.20 -38.65
CA LEU A 751 7.78 -13.78 -38.03
C LEU A 751 7.93 -12.25 -38.20
N ALA A 752 8.08 -11.53 -37.10
CA ALA A 752 8.28 -10.08 -37.08
C ALA A 752 9.40 -9.70 -36.10
N HIS A 753 10.12 -8.61 -36.34
CA HIS A 753 11.12 -8.08 -35.40
C HIS A 753 11.34 -6.57 -35.51
N TRP A 754 11.84 -5.98 -34.43
CA TRP A 754 12.19 -4.56 -34.34
C TRP A 754 13.14 -4.26 -33.18
N ASN A 755 13.81 -3.11 -33.22
CA ASN A 755 14.58 -2.58 -32.11
C ASN A 755 13.70 -1.71 -31.21
N VAL A 756 13.77 -1.91 -29.89
CA VAL A 756 12.93 -1.20 -28.92
C VAL A 756 13.74 -0.85 -27.67
N GLY A 757 13.75 0.43 -27.32
CA GLY A 757 14.73 1.00 -26.39
C GLY A 757 16.16 0.81 -26.91
N LEU A 758 16.95 0.01 -26.19
CA LEU A 758 18.30 -0.42 -26.58
C LEU A 758 18.35 -1.81 -27.22
N GLY A 759 17.35 -2.66 -26.95
CA GLY A 759 17.35 -4.07 -27.30
C GLY A 759 16.69 -4.35 -28.64
N GLN A 760 16.50 -5.65 -28.90
CA GLN A 760 15.76 -6.14 -30.07
C GLN A 760 14.74 -7.18 -29.63
N VAL A 761 13.56 -7.14 -30.25
CA VAL A 761 12.48 -8.10 -30.00
C VAL A 761 12.06 -8.77 -31.30
N ALA A 762 11.92 -10.10 -31.28
CA ALA A 762 11.25 -10.84 -32.34
C ALA A 762 10.05 -11.65 -31.81
N ALA A 763 9.03 -11.79 -32.66
CA ALA A 763 7.87 -12.63 -32.42
C ALA A 763 7.75 -13.67 -33.54
N PHE A 764 7.66 -14.94 -33.18
CA PHE A 764 7.31 -16.04 -34.07
C PHE A 764 5.98 -16.64 -33.60
N THR A 765 4.93 -16.54 -34.41
CA THR A 765 3.54 -16.78 -33.96
C THR A 765 3.08 -18.24 -34.09
N SER A 766 3.94 -19.10 -34.65
CA SER A 766 3.85 -20.57 -34.53
C SER A 766 4.73 -21.08 -33.39
N ASP A 767 4.50 -22.33 -32.97
CA ASP A 767 5.37 -23.02 -32.02
C ASP A 767 6.68 -23.54 -32.66
N THR A 768 7.58 -24.07 -31.83
CA THR A 768 8.84 -24.72 -32.25
C THR A 768 8.82 -26.25 -32.14
N TYR A 769 7.65 -26.87 -31.97
CA TYR A 769 7.51 -28.30 -31.61
C TYR A 769 6.32 -29.02 -32.28
N ASP A 770 5.06 -28.78 -31.90
CA ASP A 770 3.93 -29.58 -32.37
C ASP A 770 3.41 -29.07 -33.72
N TRP A 771 3.19 -27.76 -33.84
CA TRP A 771 2.88 -27.10 -35.10
C TRP A 771 4.07 -27.12 -36.07
N ALA A 772 5.30 -27.07 -35.53
CA ALA A 772 6.54 -27.25 -36.29
C ALA A 772 6.91 -28.72 -36.62
N ARG A 773 6.11 -29.73 -36.25
CA ARG A 773 6.39 -31.14 -36.60
C ARG A 773 6.81 -31.38 -38.05
N PRO A 774 6.18 -30.79 -39.09
CA PRO A 774 6.59 -31.05 -40.48
C PRO A 774 8.01 -30.55 -40.79
N TRP A 775 8.53 -29.59 -40.02
CA TRP A 775 9.91 -29.12 -40.12
C TRP A 775 10.88 -30.09 -39.43
N LEU A 776 10.49 -30.61 -38.26
CA LEU A 776 11.28 -31.52 -37.43
C LEU A 776 11.32 -32.95 -38.00
N GLU A 777 10.16 -33.56 -38.23
CA GLU A 777 9.99 -34.91 -38.80
C GLU A 777 10.42 -34.96 -40.27
N GLY A 778 10.25 -33.85 -41.00
CA GLY A 778 10.71 -33.68 -42.38
C GLY A 778 12.21 -33.39 -42.54
N GLY A 779 12.96 -33.21 -41.45
CA GLY A 779 14.41 -32.97 -41.47
C GLY A 779 14.83 -31.66 -42.15
N TRP A 780 14.03 -30.59 -42.04
CA TRP A 780 14.29 -29.34 -42.74
C TRP A 780 15.46 -28.57 -42.11
N GLU A 781 16.61 -28.56 -42.79
CA GLU A 781 17.84 -27.87 -42.37
C GLU A 781 17.61 -26.38 -42.04
N GLY A 782 16.61 -25.75 -42.68
CA GLY A 782 16.22 -24.37 -42.43
C GLY A 782 15.76 -24.09 -41.00
N PHE A 783 15.30 -25.08 -40.23
CA PHE A 783 14.93 -24.91 -38.81
C PHE A 783 16.13 -24.45 -37.98
N ALA A 784 17.25 -25.16 -38.08
CA ALA A 784 18.46 -24.84 -37.32
C ALA A 784 19.08 -23.53 -37.80
N ALA A 785 19.08 -23.28 -39.13
CA ALA A 785 19.55 -22.03 -39.70
C ALA A 785 18.72 -20.83 -39.21
N LEU A 786 17.39 -20.93 -39.22
CA LEU A 786 16.46 -19.90 -38.76
C LEU A 786 16.70 -19.55 -37.30
N TRP A 787 16.64 -20.52 -36.38
CA TRP A 787 16.79 -20.23 -34.95
C TRP A 787 18.19 -19.74 -34.58
N THR A 788 19.24 -20.23 -35.25
CA THR A 788 20.61 -19.70 -35.10
C THR A 788 20.68 -18.23 -35.52
N GLN A 789 20.08 -17.88 -36.67
CA GLN A 789 20.14 -16.53 -37.20
C GLN A 789 19.23 -15.56 -36.42
N VAL A 790 18.07 -16.03 -35.94
CA VAL A 790 17.21 -15.29 -35.01
C VAL A 790 17.98 -14.99 -33.73
N ALA A 791 18.54 -16.01 -33.07
CA ALA A 791 19.28 -15.80 -31.82
C ALA A 791 20.44 -14.80 -32.01
N ARG A 792 21.35 -15.05 -32.95
CA ARG A 792 22.53 -14.19 -33.20
C ARG A 792 22.20 -12.77 -33.67
N SER A 793 21.01 -12.54 -34.23
CA SER A 793 20.59 -11.19 -34.65
C SER A 793 19.84 -10.42 -33.55
N VAL A 794 19.23 -11.12 -32.60
CA VAL A 794 18.41 -10.51 -31.53
C VAL A 794 19.19 -10.41 -30.20
N SER A 795 20.20 -11.26 -29.97
CA SER A 795 21.11 -11.17 -28.84
C SER A 795 21.79 -9.78 -28.73
N ARG A 796 22.06 -9.37 -27.48
CA ARG A 796 22.84 -8.17 -27.16
C ARG A 796 24.18 -8.16 -27.96
N PRO A 797 24.55 -7.05 -28.62
CA PRO A 797 25.85 -6.91 -29.27
C PRO A 797 27.00 -6.98 -28.25
N THR A 798 28.00 -7.83 -28.50
CA THR A 798 29.19 -7.93 -27.63
C THR A 798 30.01 -6.64 -27.67
N THR A 799 30.27 -6.05 -26.50
CA THR A 799 30.97 -4.76 -26.38
C THR A 799 32.46 -4.88 -26.72
N ALA A 800 32.80 -4.67 -27.99
CA ALA A 800 34.16 -4.46 -28.45
C ALA A 800 34.50 -2.95 -28.42
N GLY A 801 35.21 -2.51 -27.39
CA GLY A 801 35.70 -1.13 -27.25
C GLY A 801 36.38 -0.90 -25.89
N ALA A 802 37.36 -0.01 -25.84
CA ALA A 802 38.18 0.26 -24.66
C ALA A 802 37.50 1.20 -23.63
N THR A 803 36.27 0.88 -23.22
CA THR A 803 35.48 1.69 -22.28
C THR A 803 35.45 1.04 -20.89
N GLN A 804 35.79 1.79 -19.84
CA GLN A 804 35.81 1.28 -18.46
C GLN A 804 34.78 2.01 -17.58
N LEU A 805 33.92 1.25 -16.93
CA LEU A 805 33.04 1.73 -15.86
C LEU A 805 33.66 1.39 -14.50
N SER A 806 33.64 2.35 -13.58
CA SER A 806 34.10 2.23 -12.20
C SER A 806 33.09 2.89 -11.26
N THR A 807 32.88 2.27 -10.11
CA THR A 807 31.74 2.53 -9.22
C THR A 807 32.20 2.33 -7.78
N GLU A 808 31.88 3.31 -6.91
CA GLU A 808 32.35 3.32 -5.51
C GLU A 808 31.26 3.95 -4.63
N VAL A 809 31.03 3.40 -3.44
CA VAL A 809 30.14 4.00 -2.43
C VAL A 809 30.99 4.74 -1.40
N VAL A 810 30.84 6.06 -1.32
CA VAL A 810 31.58 6.94 -0.40
C VAL A 810 30.58 7.82 0.34
N ASP A 811 30.61 7.79 1.67
CA ASP A 811 29.74 8.59 2.56
C ASP A 811 28.25 8.52 2.16
N ASP A 812 27.75 7.29 2.00
CA ASP A 812 26.39 6.94 1.56
C ASP A 812 25.94 7.51 0.21
N ARG A 813 26.91 7.87 -0.64
CA ARG A 813 26.69 8.25 -2.04
C ARG A 813 27.45 7.35 -3.01
N LEU A 814 26.76 6.93 -4.06
CA LEU A 814 27.29 6.15 -5.17
C LEU A 814 27.94 7.10 -6.20
N ARG A 815 29.28 7.10 -6.24
CA ARG A 815 30.08 7.76 -7.27
C ARG A 815 30.21 6.83 -8.49
N ILE A 816 29.82 7.34 -9.64
CA ILE A 816 29.84 6.60 -10.91
C ILE A 816 30.81 7.32 -11.84
N ARG A 817 31.88 6.62 -12.26
CA ARG A 817 32.94 7.13 -13.12
C ARG A 817 33.07 6.25 -14.37
N TYR A 818 32.87 6.86 -15.53
CA TYR A 818 32.96 6.23 -16.84
C TYR A 818 34.11 6.84 -17.63
N GLU A 819 35.00 5.99 -18.14
CA GLU A 819 36.17 6.36 -18.93
C GLU A 819 36.02 5.79 -20.34
N ALA A 820 36.02 6.66 -21.34
CA ALA A 820 35.74 6.34 -22.72
C ALA A 820 36.97 6.63 -23.59
N LEU A 821 37.56 5.57 -24.14
CA LEU A 821 38.65 5.63 -25.11
C LEU A 821 38.17 5.05 -26.46
N ASP A 822 38.79 5.47 -27.55
CA ASP A 822 38.67 4.80 -28.85
C ASP A 822 39.64 3.61 -28.98
N ASP A 823 39.60 2.93 -30.13
CA ASP A 823 40.41 1.74 -30.40
C ASP A 823 41.93 2.04 -30.49
N ASP A 824 42.30 3.31 -30.75
CA ASP A 824 43.69 3.79 -30.71
C ASP A 824 44.12 4.25 -29.29
N GLY A 825 43.20 4.20 -28.32
CA GLY A 825 43.43 4.57 -26.92
C GLY A 825 43.34 6.07 -26.62
N ALA A 826 42.76 6.88 -27.52
CA ALA A 826 42.58 8.31 -27.32
C ALA A 826 41.23 8.64 -26.63
N PRO A 827 41.16 9.71 -25.83
CA PRO A 827 39.97 10.07 -25.07
C PRO A 827 38.78 10.50 -25.94
N LEU A 828 37.63 9.87 -25.75
CA LEU A 828 36.37 10.23 -26.40
C LEU A 828 35.66 11.37 -25.65
N ASP A 829 35.90 12.60 -26.09
CA ASP A 829 35.31 13.83 -25.53
C ASP A 829 33.88 14.12 -26.04
N MET A 830 33.16 14.97 -25.31
CA MET A 830 31.83 15.50 -25.67
C MET A 830 30.71 14.46 -25.87
N LEU A 831 30.87 13.25 -25.30
CA LEU A 831 29.80 12.24 -25.29
C LEU A 831 28.62 12.71 -24.45
N THR A 832 27.41 12.33 -24.89
CA THR A 832 26.22 12.40 -24.05
C THR A 832 26.02 11.04 -23.40
N VAL A 833 26.23 10.96 -22.08
CA VAL A 833 26.17 9.71 -21.30
C VAL A 833 24.99 9.74 -20.32
N PRO A 834 23.75 9.53 -20.79
CA PRO A 834 22.62 9.20 -19.93
C PRO A 834 22.71 7.73 -19.48
N GLY A 835 22.00 7.40 -18.41
CA GLY A 835 21.90 6.05 -17.89
C GLY A 835 20.78 5.92 -16.86
N ALA A 836 20.70 4.75 -16.24
CA ALA A 836 19.78 4.47 -15.14
C ALA A 836 20.52 3.75 -14.01
N VAL A 837 20.08 3.97 -12.77
CA VAL A 837 20.52 3.17 -11.62
C VAL A 837 19.33 2.50 -10.97
N TYR A 838 19.42 1.19 -10.84
CA TYR A 838 18.48 0.37 -10.07
C TYR A 838 19.03 0.23 -8.66
N ALA A 839 18.23 0.60 -7.66
CA ALA A 839 18.55 0.36 -6.25
C ALA A 839 17.99 -1.02 -5.82
N PRO A 840 18.50 -1.63 -4.75
CA PRO A 840 18.24 -3.04 -4.42
C PRO A 840 16.75 -3.39 -4.29
N ASP A 841 15.98 -2.56 -3.59
CA ASP A 841 14.54 -2.74 -3.38
C ASP A 841 13.66 -1.94 -4.36
N ASP A 842 14.24 -1.01 -5.12
CA ASP A 842 13.50 -0.07 -5.96
C ASP A 842 13.25 -0.65 -7.36
N ALA A 843 11.99 -1.03 -7.63
CA ALA A 843 11.57 -1.48 -8.95
C ALA A 843 11.53 -0.35 -9.99
N THR A 844 11.69 0.92 -9.58
CA THR A 844 11.80 2.06 -10.49
C THR A 844 13.25 2.56 -10.60
N PRO A 845 13.89 2.51 -11.77
CA PRO A 845 15.24 3.03 -11.94
C PRO A 845 15.29 4.56 -11.76
N ARG A 846 16.29 5.03 -11.03
CA ARG A 846 16.68 6.44 -10.92
C ARG A 846 17.46 6.81 -12.20
N ASP A 847 16.84 7.53 -13.13
CA ASP A 847 17.50 7.99 -14.36
C ASP A 847 18.63 9.00 -14.02
N ILE A 848 19.81 8.80 -14.61
CA ILE A 848 21.02 9.60 -14.36
C ILE A 848 21.64 10.16 -15.65
N ARG A 849 22.51 11.15 -15.49
CA ARG A 849 23.39 11.64 -16.56
C ARG A 849 24.76 11.95 -15.99
N LEU A 850 25.80 11.49 -16.67
CA LEU A 850 27.18 11.79 -16.32
C LEU A 850 27.62 13.09 -16.99
N SER A 851 28.46 13.84 -16.28
CA SER A 851 29.06 15.10 -16.72
C SER A 851 30.54 14.89 -17.00
N GLN A 852 31.08 15.50 -18.04
CA GLN A 852 32.50 15.34 -18.36
C GLN A 852 33.35 16.10 -17.33
N THR A 853 34.22 15.41 -16.60
CA THR A 853 35.13 15.98 -15.58
C THR A 853 36.60 16.03 -16.02
N GLY A 854 36.97 15.29 -17.07
CA GLY A 854 38.29 15.34 -17.71
C GLY A 854 38.26 14.78 -19.15
N PRO A 855 39.39 14.79 -19.88
CA PRO A 855 39.46 14.19 -21.22
C PRO A 855 39.04 12.72 -21.18
N GLY A 856 38.05 12.33 -21.99
CA GLY A 856 37.47 10.99 -22.01
C GLY A 856 36.76 10.56 -20.72
N LEU A 857 36.68 11.42 -19.70
CA LEU A 857 36.25 11.06 -18.35
C LEU A 857 34.94 11.73 -17.95
N TYR A 858 33.97 10.90 -17.57
CA TYR A 858 32.61 11.30 -17.23
C TYR A 858 32.26 10.80 -15.84
N GLU A 859 31.69 11.67 -15.01
CA GLU A 859 31.32 11.34 -13.63
C GLU A 859 29.93 11.87 -13.25
N THR A 860 29.30 11.16 -12.33
CA THR A 860 28.14 11.64 -11.55
C THR A 860 28.18 11.07 -10.13
N THR A 861 27.28 11.54 -9.28
CA THR A 861 27.11 11.00 -7.92
C THR A 861 25.66 11.11 -7.50
N ILE A 862 25.13 10.03 -6.93
CA ILE A 862 23.74 9.94 -6.43
C ILE A 862 23.73 9.38 -5.01
N ASP A 863 22.66 9.61 -4.28
CA ASP A 863 22.50 9.12 -2.91
C ASP A 863 22.09 7.64 -2.91
N ALA A 864 22.74 6.82 -2.06
CA ALA A 864 22.69 5.37 -2.06
C ALA A 864 22.20 4.84 -0.69
N GLU A 865 20.94 5.13 -0.39
CA GLU A 865 20.34 5.04 0.95
C GLU A 865 20.07 3.60 1.42
N ALA A 866 19.71 2.70 0.50
CA ALA A 866 19.43 1.28 0.77
C ALA A 866 20.71 0.41 0.71
N SER A 867 20.78 -0.69 1.45
CA SER A 867 21.88 -1.68 1.35
C SER A 867 21.59 -2.74 0.28
N GLY A 868 22.62 -3.37 -0.27
CA GLY A 868 22.54 -4.38 -1.33
C GLY A 868 23.16 -3.94 -2.66
N ASN A 869 22.80 -4.64 -3.73
CA ASN A 869 23.44 -4.51 -5.05
C ASN A 869 22.77 -3.44 -5.93
N TYR A 870 23.47 -2.34 -6.20
CA TYR A 870 23.09 -1.31 -7.16
C TYR A 870 23.57 -1.68 -8.56
N ILE A 871 22.68 -1.57 -9.56
CA ILE A 871 23.01 -1.84 -10.97
C ILE A 871 23.00 -0.51 -11.73
N ILE A 872 24.09 -0.17 -12.41
CA ILE A 872 24.23 1.04 -13.22
C ILE A 872 24.25 0.61 -14.70
N ALA A 873 23.33 1.14 -15.50
CA ALA A 873 23.31 0.96 -16.95
C ALA A 873 23.54 2.31 -17.66
N LEU A 874 24.67 2.45 -18.35
CA LEU A 874 25.03 3.65 -19.11
C LEU A 874 24.78 3.45 -20.61
N THR A 875 24.33 4.51 -21.27
CA THR A 875 23.92 4.50 -22.68
C THR A 875 24.64 5.61 -23.48
N PRO A 876 25.99 5.54 -23.58
CA PRO A 876 26.79 6.59 -24.22
C PRO A 876 26.36 6.87 -25.67
N ARG A 877 26.37 8.15 -26.05
CA ARG A 877 26.03 8.62 -27.39
C ARG A 877 27.06 9.62 -27.92
N GLN A 878 27.54 9.37 -29.13
CA GLN A 878 28.45 10.25 -29.88
C GLN A 878 27.71 10.81 -31.10
N GLY A 879 27.66 12.14 -31.24
CA GLY A 879 27.01 12.80 -32.39
C GLY A 879 25.51 12.51 -32.59
N GLY A 880 24.86 11.82 -31.64
CA GLY A 880 23.48 11.33 -31.74
C GLY A 880 23.35 9.84 -32.05
N GLN A 881 24.41 9.18 -32.54
CA GLN A 881 24.48 7.71 -32.62
C GLN A 881 24.60 7.11 -31.21
N ALA A 882 24.01 5.93 -31.01
CA ALA A 882 24.19 5.14 -29.80
C ALA A 882 25.47 4.30 -29.90
N MET A 883 26.28 4.35 -28.85
CA MET A 883 27.37 3.40 -28.62
C MET A 883 26.82 2.19 -27.85
N PRO A 884 27.54 1.05 -27.76
CA PRO A 884 27.14 -0.08 -26.93
C PRO A 884 26.86 0.36 -25.47
N PRO A 885 25.84 -0.21 -24.80
CA PRO A 885 25.59 0.07 -23.40
C PRO A 885 26.71 -0.46 -22.52
N VAL A 886 27.03 0.26 -21.46
CA VAL A 886 28.07 -0.11 -20.50
C VAL A 886 27.42 -0.28 -19.14
N ILE A 887 27.37 -1.52 -18.67
CA ILE A 887 26.62 -1.93 -17.48
C ILE A 887 27.59 -2.45 -16.42
N GLY A 888 27.38 -2.03 -15.18
CA GLY A 888 28.17 -2.42 -14.02
C GLY A 888 27.37 -2.26 -12.75
N GLY A 889 28.03 -2.31 -11.59
CA GLY A 889 27.34 -2.21 -10.32
C GLY A 889 28.26 -1.90 -9.15
N VAL A 890 27.64 -1.80 -7.98
CA VAL A 890 28.36 -1.81 -6.70
C VAL A 890 27.44 -2.35 -5.62
N SER A 891 28.01 -3.10 -4.69
CA SER A 891 27.36 -3.56 -3.47
C SER A 891 27.54 -2.53 -2.36
N ARG A 892 26.47 -2.23 -1.61
CA ARG A 892 26.55 -1.53 -0.32
C ARG A 892 26.30 -2.54 0.79
N SER A 893 27.36 -2.88 1.55
CA SER A 893 27.25 -3.76 2.71
C SER A 893 26.23 -3.24 3.73
N ILE A 894 25.59 -4.18 4.43
CA ILE A 894 24.46 -3.94 5.34
C ILE A 894 24.80 -2.91 6.44
N GLY A 895 23.86 -1.99 6.66
CA GLY A 895 23.67 -1.18 7.86
C GLY A 895 24.77 -0.18 8.21
N ALA A 896 24.47 1.11 7.99
CA ALA A 896 25.11 2.20 8.73
C ALA A 896 24.92 2.04 10.26
N GLU A 897 23.86 1.35 10.70
CA GLU A 897 23.58 0.97 12.09
C GLU A 897 24.62 0.02 12.67
N PHE A 898 24.97 -1.05 11.92
CA PHE A 898 25.91 -2.05 12.44
C PHE A 898 27.34 -1.53 12.57
N ARG A 899 27.62 -0.32 12.04
CA ARG A 899 28.87 0.44 12.25
C ARG A 899 28.83 1.29 13.53
N ARG A 900 27.66 1.49 14.15
CA ARG A 900 27.44 2.26 15.38
C ARG A 900 27.48 1.37 16.62
N LEU A 901 28.69 1.04 17.07
CA LEU A 901 28.94 0.09 18.16
C LEU A 901 28.65 0.60 19.58
N GLN A 902 28.14 1.82 19.75
CA GLN A 902 27.74 2.42 21.03
C GLN A 902 26.52 3.33 20.86
N SER A 903 25.61 3.36 21.83
CA SER A 903 24.43 4.24 21.87
C SER A 903 24.78 5.71 22.10
N ASP A 904 24.18 6.66 21.35
CA ASP A 904 24.36 8.10 21.60
C ASP A 904 23.35 8.64 22.63
N ILE A 905 23.58 8.26 23.89
CA ILE A 905 22.82 8.73 25.05
C ILE A 905 22.91 10.26 25.21
N GLY A 906 23.97 10.89 24.68
CA GLY A 906 24.14 12.34 24.66
C GLY A 906 23.23 13.04 23.65
N PHE A 907 22.92 12.40 22.52
CA PHE A 907 21.92 12.86 21.54
C PHE A 907 20.51 12.74 22.11
N LEU A 908 20.17 11.59 22.70
CA LEU A 908 18.91 11.38 23.41
C LEU A 908 18.68 12.41 24.53
N SER A 909 19.71 12.70 25.32
CA SER A 909 19.63 13.73 26.38
C SER A 909 19.36 15.13 25.83
N ARG A 910 19.97 15.50 24.69
CA ARG A 910 19.72 16.79 24.01
C ARG A 910 18.28 16.92 23.49
N ILE A 911 17.66 15.83 23.00
CA ILE A 911 16.25 15.82 22.59
C ILE A 911 15.31 16.09 23.79
N ALA A 912 15.62 15.50 24.95
CA ALA A 912 14.88 15.78 26.19
C ALA A 912 15.05 17.26 26.61
N GLU A 913 16.29 17.76 26.66
CA GLU A 913 16.61 19.14 27.05
C GLU A 913 15.97 20.20 26.14
N GLU A 914 16.02 20.04 24.81
CA GLU A 914 15.44 21.00 23.85
C GLU A 914 13.89 21.01 23.82
N THR A 915 13.24 20.01 24.43
CA THR A 915 11.77 19.90 24.49
C THR A 915 11.21 20.11 25.89
N GLY A 916 12.06 20.17 26.92
CA GLY A 916 11.63 20.18 28.32
C GLY A 916 11.10 18.82 28.81
N GLY A 917 11.50 17.74 28.14
CA GLY A 917 11.23 16.37 28.57
C GLY A 917 12.26 15.82 29.57
N ARG A 918 12.07 14.58 29.98
CA ARG A 918 12.84 13.88 31.01
C ARG A 918 13.59 12.69 30.41
N VAL A 919 14.85 12.48 30.78
CA VAL A 919 15.51 11.19 30.58
C VAL A 919 15.00 10.23 31.66
N LEU A 920 14.46 9.08 31.24
CA LEU A 920 13.83 8.08 32.09
C LEU A 920 14.76 6.89 32.34
N ASP A 921 14.52 6.18 33.43
CA ASP A 921 15.28 4.99 33.85
C ASP A 921 14.74 3.75 33.10
N SER A 922 15.57 3.16 32.22
CA SER A 922 15.23 1.95 31.46
C SER A 922 14.83 0.80 32.37
N ASP A 923 15.51 0.67 33.50
CA ASP A 923 15.43 -0.48 34.39
C ASP A 923 14.26 -0.36 35.39
N ARG A 924 13.55 0.77 35.37
CA ARG A 924 12.49 1.12 36.34
C ARG A 924 11.25 1.77 35.69
N PRO A 925 10.52 1.04 34.82
CA PRO A 925 9.28 1.52 34.23
C PRO A 925 8.24 1.97 35.26
N GLU A 926 8.26 1.41 36.48
CA GLU A 926 7.34 1.78 37.57
C GLU A 926 7.56 3.21 38.11
N ARG A 927 8.63 3.90 37.67
CA ARG A 927 8.95 5.29 38.05
C ARG A 927 8.85 6.27 36.89
N ALA A 928 8.49 5.81 35.70
CA ALA A 928 8.41 6.63 34.50
C ALA A 928 7.36 7.76 34.64
N ASP A 929 6.26 7.49 35.36
CA ASP A 929 5.15 8.43 35.60
C ASP A 929 4.77 9.20 34.32
N LEU A 930 4.46 8.44 33.26
CA LEU A 930 4.24 8.99 31.92
C LEU A 930 3.06 9.97 31.89
N PHE A 931 2.06 9.74 32.76
CA PHE A 931 0.84 10.54 32.87
C PHE A 931 0.93 11.72 33.87
N ASN A 932 2.14 12.08 34.33
CA ASN A 932 2.35 13.29 35.13
C ASN A 932 1.89 14.55 34.39
N ARG A 933 1.24 15.47 35.11
CA ARG A 933 0.68 16.72 34.59
C ARG A 933 1.28 17.98 35.20
N ALA A 934 2.21 17.87 36.15
CA ALA A 934 2.79 19.01 36.86
C ALA A 934 3.50 19.99 35.90
N ASP A 935 4.15 19.46 34.87
CA ASP A 935 4.97 20.20 33.91
C ASP A 935 4.16 20.67 32.67
N LEU A 936 2.88 20.28 32.57
CA LEU A 936 2.08 20.45 31.35
C LEU A 936 1.08 21.61 31.46
N GLN A 937 1.09 22.49 30.47
CA GLN A 937 0.14 23.60 30.39
C GLN A 937 -1.27 23.11 29.98
N PRO A 938 -2.35 23.45 30.73
CA PRO A 938 -3.70 23.01 30.40
C PRO A 938 -4.17 23.49 29.01
N VAL A 939 -4.49 22.54 28.13
CA VAL A 939 -4.90 22.85 26.76
C VAL A 939 -6.30 23.48 26.74
N ARG A 940 -6.46 24.50 25.90
CA ARG A 940 -7.74 25.17 25.62
C ARG A 940 -8.32 24.63 24.32
N ALA A 941 -9.10 23.56 24.39
CA ALA A 941 -9.79 23.00 23.24
C ALA A 941 -10.88 23.97 22.75
N ALA A 942 -10.70 24.53 21.56
CA ALA A 942 -11.71 25.34 20.87
C ALA A 942 -12.58 24.42 20.02
N THR A 943 -13.87 24.32 20.35
CA THR A 943 -14.84 23.47 19.63
C THR A 943 -15.73 24.32 18.72
N PRO A 944 -15.66 24.20 17.39
CA PRO A 944 -16.45 25.03 16.47
C PRO A 944 -17.95 24.84 16.64
N ILE A 945 -18.67 25.90 17.02
CA ILE A 945 -20.13 25.83 17.27
C ILE A 945 -20.98 26.14 16.01
N TRP A 946 -20.35 26.23 14.83
CA TRP A 946 -21.03 26.56 13.57
C TRP A 946 -22.22 25.63 13.26
N ARG A 947 -22.12 24.33 13.58
CA ARG A 947 -23.23 23.36 13.38
C ARG A 947 -24.48 23.77 14.18
N THR A 948 -24.28 24.20 15.42
CA THR A 948 -25.35 24.69 16.31
C THR A 948 -25.89 26.03 15.83
N LEU A 949 -25.01 26.97 15.45
CA LEU A 949 -25.40 28.27 14.92
C LEU A 949 -26.18 28.15 13.60
N MET A 950 -25.85 27.18 12.75
CA MET A 950 -26.54 26.92 11.48
C MET A 950 -27.98 26.45 11.69
N ILE A 951 -28.22 25.57 12.67
CA ILE A 951 -29.58 25.14 13.06
C ILE A 951 -30.40 26.34 13.54
N TRP A 952 -29.84 27.18 14.42
CA TRP A 952 -30.50 28.41 14.86
C TRP A 952 -30.71 29.42 13.72
N CYS A 953 -29.76 29.55 12.80
CA CYS A 953 -29.87 30.40 11.61
C CYS A 953 -31.04 29.97 10.73
N LEU A 954 -31.22 28.67 10.50
CA LEU A 954 -32.33 28.13 9.72
C LEU A 954 -33.69 28.34 10.44
N LEU A 955 -33.76 28.12 11.75
CA LEU A 955 -34.96 28.39 12.55
C LEU A 955 -35.35 29.87 12.54
N VAL A 956 -34.39 30.77 12.75
CA VAL A 956 -34.62 32.23 12.74
C VAL A 956 -34.99 32.74 11.34
N LEU A 957 -34.38 32.17 10.28
CA LEU A 957 -34.75 32.46 8.89
C LEU A 957 -36.21 32.07 8.60
N LEU A 958 -36.62 30.85 9.00
CA LEU A 958 -38.02 30.40 8.86
C LEU A 958 -38.98 31.32 9.64
N LEU A 959 -38.62 31.76 10.84
CA LEU A 959 -39.43 32.69 11.63
C LEU A 959 -39.51 34.09 11.01
N ASP A 960 -38.43 34.64 10.42
CA ASP A 960 -38.51 35.93 9.71
C ASP A 960 -39.35 35.82 8.42
N VAL A 961 -39.23 34.72 7.67
CA VAL A 961 -40.08 34.48 6.48
C VAL A 961 -41.54 34.30 6.89
N ALA A 962 -41.83 33.54 7.95
CA ALA A 962 -43.18 33.33 8.47
C ALA A 962 -43.80 34.64 9.00
N THR A 963 -43.07 35.41 9.82
CA THR A 963 -43.56 36.70 10.33
C THR A 963 -43.73 37.75 9.22
N ARG A 964 -42.98 37.67 8.12
CA ARG A 964 -43.22 38.49 6.92
C ARG A 964 -44.45 38.04 6.13
N ARG A 965 -44.63 36.73 5.86
CA ARG A 965 -45.71 36.22 5.00
C ARG A 965 -47.06 36.02 5.70
N VAL A 966 -47.08 35.65 6.98
CA VAL A 966 -48.31 35.34 7.74
C VAL A 966 -48.73 36.55 8.59
N ALA A 967 -50.00 36.93 8.50
CA ALA A 967 -50.59 38.01 9.30
C ALA A 967 -51.06 37.53 10.70
N TRP A 968 -50.12 36.98 11.48
CA TRP A 968 -50.36 36.55 12.86
C TRP A 968 -50.87 37.69 13.76
N ASP A 969 -50.51 38.93 13.41
CA ASP A 969 -50.97 40.17 14.03
C ASP A 969 -52.47 40.46 13.84
N ARG A 970 -53.17 39.71 12.97
CA ARG A 970 -54.64 39.70 12.85
C ARG A 970 -55.32 38.51 13.53
N LEU A 971 -54.57 37.45 13.83
CA LEU A 971 -55.07 36.26 14.54
C LEU A 971 -55.04 36.44 16.05
N VAL A 972 -54.12 37.26 16.58
CA VAL A 972 -54.08 37.63 18.00
C VAL A 972 -54.99 38.84 18.25
N THR A 973 -56.29 38.60 18.38
CA THR A 973 -57.21 39.59 18.98
C THR A 973 -56.90 39.78 20.47
N ARG A 974 -57.37 40.90 21.06
CA ARG A 974 -57.09 41.23 22.48
C ARG A 974 -57.50 40.12 23.46
N GLU A 975 -58.60 39.43 23.15
CA GLU A 975 -59.15 38.33 23.97
C GLU A 975 -58.17 37.16 24.10
N VAL A 976 -57.51 36.75 23.01
CA VAL A 976 -56.50 35.69 23.02
C VAL A 976 -55.25 36.11 23.79
N ALA A 977 -54.84 37.38 23.66
CA ALA A 977 -53.66 37.90 24.34
C ALA A 977 -53.84 37.96 25.87
N ASP A 978 -55.02 38.34 26.36
CA ASP A 978 -55.30 38.36 27.80
C ASP A 978 -55.56 36.96 28.38
N GLU A 979 -56.09 36.03 27.57
CA GLU A 979 -56.19 34.62 27.98
C GLU A 979 -54.82 33.94 28.10
N TRP A 980 -53.92 34.18 27.15
CA TRP A 980 -52.53 33.71 27.23
C TRP A 980 -51.76 34.35 28.39
N ARG A 981 -52.04 35.62 28.74
CA ARG A 981 -51.50 36.24 29.97
C ARG A 981 -51.98 35.52 31.22
N ARG A 982 -53.29 35.28 31.36
CA ARG A 982 -53.87 34.55 32.50
C ARG A 982 -53.22 33.17 32.67
N GLN A 983 -53.11 32.40 31.58
CA GLN A 983 -52.48 31.08 31.59
C GLN A 983 -50.97 31.16 31.91
N ALA A 984 -50.23 32.12 31.34
CA ALA A 984 -48.81 32.30 31.64
C ALA A 984 -48.55 32.68 33.11
N THR A 985 -49.38 33.55 33.71
CA THR A 985 -49.28 33.87 35.14
C THR A 985 -49.61 32.67 36.03
N GLY A 986 -50.62 31.87 35.68
CA GLY A 986 -50.96 30.65 36.40
C GLY A 986 -49.85 29.59 36.33
N ALA A 987 -49.28 29.37 35.16
CA ALA A 987 -48.17 28.44 34.95
C ALA A 987 -46.88 28.86 35.69
N LEU A 988 -46.61 30.17 35.76
CA LEU A 988 -45.50 30.72 36.57
C LEU A 988 -45.75 30.52 38.08
N GLN A 989 -46.97 30.76 38.57
CA GLN A 989 -47.32 30.49 39.97
C GLN A 989 -47.20 29.00 40.30
N GLN A 990 -47.74 28.10 39.48
CA GLN A 990 -47.62 26.65 39.66
C GLN A 990 -46.15 26.18 39.63
N ARG A 991 -45.33 26.69 38.71
CA ARG A 991 -43.89 26.39 38.69
C ARG A 991 -43.15 26.92 39.91
N SER A 992 -43.52 28.10 40.42
CA SER A 992 -42.93 28.64 41.65
C SER A 992 -43.29 27.81 42.90
N ALA A 993 -44.52 27.29 42.97
CA ALA A 993 -44.96 26.38 44.02
C ALA A 993 -44.21 25.03 43.95
N ALA A 994 -44.14 24.40 42.77
CA ALA A 994 -43.40 23.16 42.57
C ALA A 994 -41.89 23.29 42.86
N ALA A 995 -41.29 24.44 42.53
CA ALA A 995 -39.90 24.74 42.87
C ALA A 995 -39.71 24.90 44.40
N ALA A 996 -40.63 25.59 45.10
CA ALA A 996 -40.61 25.71 46.55
C ALA A 996 -40.77 24.35 47.26
N GLU A 997 -41.65 23.48 46.74
CA GLU A 997 -41.82 22.12 47.26
C GLU A 997 -40.60 21.22 47.00
N THR A 998 -39.96 21.35 45.83
CA THR A 998 -38.73 20.62 45.52
C THR A 998 -37.58 21.09 46.44
N ALA A 999 -37.49 22.40 46.70
CA ALA A 999 -36.52 22.99 47.61
C ALA A 999 -36.75 22.61 49.08
N SER A 1000 -38.00 22.40 49.53
CA SER A 1000 -38.29 21.93 50.89
C SER A 1000 -37.94 20.45 51.05
N ARG A 1001 -38.27 19.60 50.07
CA ARG A 1001 -37.90 18.18 50.03
C ARG A 1001 -36.36 18.00 50.09
N LEU A 1002 -35.60 18.76 49.30
CA LEU A 1002 -34.13 18.75 49.32
C LEU A 1002 -33.55 19.14 50.70
N ARG A 1003 -34.11 20.16 51.36
CA ARG A 1003 -33.70 20.54 52.73
C ARG A 1003 -34.01 19.46 53.77
N GLY A 1004 -35.05 18.65 53.56
CA GLY A 1004 -35.35 17.48 54.39
C GLY A 1004 -34.26 16.42 54.30
N VAL A 1005 -33.89 16.02 53.07
CA VAL A 1005 -32.87 14.98 52.82
C VAL A 1005 -31.49 15.38 53.37
N THR A 1006 -31.07 16.64 53.23
CA THR A 1006 -29.81 17.13 53.84
C THR A 1006 -29.83 17.20 55.38
N ARG A 1007 -30.98 16.99 56.03
CA ARG A 1007 -31.11 17.03 57.50
C ARG A 1007 -31.13 15.64 58.13
N THR A 1008 -31.60 14.61 57.42
CA THR A 1008 -31.44 13.20 57.81
C THR A 1008 -30.04 12.69 57.49
N ALA A 1009 -29.45 13.05 56.35
CA ALA A 1009 -28.11 12.60 55.93
C ALA A 1009 -26.92 13.15 56.76
N ARG A 1010 -27.19 13.82 57.90
CA ARG A 1010 -26.17 14.46 58.76
C ARG A 1010 -26.31 14.09 60.24
N GLY A 1011 -27.10 13.06 60.54
CA GLY A 1011 -27.56 12.77 61.91
C GLY A 1011 -27.62 11.29 62.28
N GLU A 1012 -26.88 10.39 61.63
CA GLU A 1012 -26.75 9.00 62.08
C GLU A 1012 -25.42 8.38 61.62
N SER A 1013 -24.38 8.61 62.43
CA SER A 1013 -23.12 7.86 62.38
C SER A 1013 -22.62 7.70 63.82
N GLY A 1014 -23.26 6.81 64.56
CA GLY A 1014 -22.95 6.56 65.97
C GLY A 1014 -23.71 5.34 66.51
N ALA A 1015 -22.96 4.41 67.10
CA ALA A 1015 -23.39 3.16 67.75
C ALA A 1015 -24.05 2.07 66.87
N ARG A 1016 -23.62 0.84 67.13
CA ARG A 1016 -24.30 -0.43 66.79
C ARG A 1016 -24.83 -1.04 68.10
N ASP A 1017 -25.31 -2.28 67.99
CA ASP A 1017 -25.66 -3.23 69.07
C ASP A 1017 -27.12 -3.05 69.59
N SER A 1018 -27.92 -4.11 69.79
CA SER A 1018 -27.73 -5.56 69.55
C SER A 1018 -29.08 -6.30 69.33
N GLU A 1019 -28.99 -7.61 69.07
CA GLU A 1019 -29.97 -8.73 69.09
C GLU A 1019 -31.39 -8.49 69.70
N GLY A 1020 -32.47 -9.17 69.28
CA GLY A 1020 -32.63 -10.25 68.28
C GLY A 1020 -33.95 -11.06 68.46
N GLN A 1021 -34.03 -12.22 67.80
CA GLN A 1021 -35.05 -13.30 67.92
C GLN A 1021 -36.49 -13.06 67.38
N ALA A 1022 -37.19 -14.18 67.10
CA ALA A 1022 -38.37 -14.26 66.23
C ALA A 1022 -39.59 -14.97 66.87
N SER A 1023 -40.79 -14.80 66.29
CA SER A 1023 -42.00 -15.62 66.57
C SER A 1023 -43.07 -15.50 65.45
N PRO A 1024 -44.09 -16.40 65.36
CA PRO A 1024 -44.59 -16.84 64.05
C PRO A 1024 -46.13 -16.86 63.82
N ALA A 1025 -46.50 -17.26 62.59
CA ALA A 1025 -47.70 -18.05 62.19
C ALA A 1025 -49.14 -17.50 62.32
N ALA A 1026 -49.68 -17.04 61.17
CA ALA A 1026 -50.89 -17.50 60.45
C ALA A 1026 -52.12 -18.12 61.20
N PRO A 1027 -53.36 -17.87 60.71
CA PRO A 1027 -53.95 -18.79 59.71
C PRO A 1027 -54.76 -18.12 58.56
N ARG A 1028 -55.33 -18.95 57.65
CA ARG A 1028 -55.90 -18.64 56.32
C ARG A 1028 -57.43 -18.37 56.28
N ARG A 1029 -57.89 -17.74 55.18
CA ARG A 1029 -58.94 -18.32 54.29
C ARG A 1029 -58.85 -17.81 52.84
N GLU A 1030 -59.27 -18.64 51.88
CA GLU A 1030 -59.29 -18.42 50.41
C GLU A 1030 -60.67 -17.85 49.96
N ARG A 1031 -61.00 -17.48 48.70
CA ARG A 1031 -60.51 -17.84 47.33
C ARG A 1031 -60.70 -16.64 46.35
N ASP A 1032 -60.46 -16.66 45.03
CA ASP A 1032 -59.99 -17.62 43.99
C ASP A 1032 -58.98 -16.84 43.09
N ARG A 1033 -57.81 -17.35 42.63
CA ARG A 1033 -57.50 -18.36 41.58
C ARG A 1033 -57.88 -17.90 40.14
N SER A 1034 -57.06 -18.09 39.09
CA SER A 1034 -55.92 -19.02 38.87
C SER A 1034 -54.74 -18.47 38.02
N ILE A 1035 -53.69 -19.30 37.88
CA ILE A 1035 -52.35 -19.12 37.26
C ILE A 1035 -52.23 -20.21 36.15
N PRO A 1036 -51.63 -20.03 34.93
CA PRO A 1036 -50.16 -20.22 34.71
C PRO A 1036 -49.44 -19.61 33.45
N VAL A 1037 -48.25 -19.04 33.67
CA VAL A 1037 -46.90 -19.60 33.32
C VAL A 1037 -46.74 -20.55 32.09
N VAL A 1038 -45.99 -20.08 31.05
CA VAL A 1038 -44.96 -20.79 30.19
C VAL A 1038 -45.44 -21.94 29.23
N PRO A 1039 -44.75 -22.33 28.11
CA PRO A 1039 -43.66 -21.77 27.27
C PRO A 1039 -44.01 -21.63 25.73
N ALA A 1040 -42.98 -21.34 24.91
CA ALA A 1040 -42.71 -21.92 23.56
C ALA A 1040 -43.46 -21.47 22.27
N THR A 1041 -42.67 -20.84 21.38
CA THR A 1041 -42.54 -21.08 19.90
C THR A 1041 -43.70 -20.84 18.92
N THR A 1042 -43.31 -20.29 17.74
CA THR A 1042 -43.86 -20.49 16.37
C THR A 1042 -44.92 -19.51 15.79
N GLN A 1043 -44.44 -18.73 14.80
CA GLN A 1043 -45.08 -18.34 13.52
C GLN A 1043 -46.36 -17.48 13.44
N ALA A 1044 -46.15 -16.30 12.82
CA ALA A 1044 -46.68 -15.89 11.51
C ALA A 1044 -47.87 -14.91 11.36
N SER A 1045 -47.64 -13.98 10.42
CA SER A 1045 -48.60 -13.18 9.64
C SER A 1045 -49.32 -12.00 10.31
N GLY A 1046 -48.97 -10.79 9.84
CA GLY A 1046 -49.67 -9.52 10.05
C GLY A 1046 -49.04 -8.47 9.14
N ARG A 1047 -49.81 -7.88 8.21
CA ARG A 1047 -49.26 -7.02 7.14
C ARG A 1047 -48.81 -5.64 7.67
N PRO A 1048 -47.67 -5.09 7.21
CA PRO A 1048 -47.35 -3.69 7.41
C PRO A 1048 -48.27 -2.77 6.59
N ASN A 1049 -48.38 -1.51 7.01
CA ASN A 1049 -49.34 -0.55 6.47
C ASN A 1049 -48.86 0.07 5.15
N GLN A 1050 -49.76 0.30 4.19
CA GLN A 1050 -49.36 0.76 2.85
C GLN A 1050 -48.76 2.18 2.83
N THR A 1051 -49.14 3.04 3.77
CA THR A 1051 -48.66 4.43 3.88
C THR A 1051 -47.16 4.56 4.13
N ASP A 1052 -46.57 3.63 4.87
CA ASP A 1052 -45.15 3.72 5.25
C ASP A 1052 -44.23 3.28 4.09
N VAL A 1053 -44.68 2.33 3.28
CA VAL A 1053 -44.00 1.88 2.06
C VAL A 1053 -43.97 2.97 1.00
N GLU A 1054 -45.06 3.74 0.86
CA GLU A 1054 -45.16 4.81 -0.13
C GLU A 1054 -44.25 6.00 0.20
N MET A 1055 -44.19 6.41 1.47
CA MET A 1055 -43.26 7.47 1.93
C MET A 1055 -41.80 7.06 1.79
N GLU A 1056 -41.43 5.82 2.14
CA GLU A 1056 -40.06 5.34 1.99
C GLU A 1056 -39.66 5.17 0.51
N ARG A 1057 -40.60 4.82 -0.38
CA ARG A 1057 -40.41 4.89 -1.84
C ARG A 1057 -40.09 6.32 -2.31
N GLN A 1058 -40.94 7.30 -1.96
CA GLN A 1058 -40.72 8.69 -2.35
C GLN A 1058 -39.38 9.22 -1.83
N ARG A 1059 -39.03 8.91 -0.57
CA ARG A 1059 -37.75 9.28 0.05
C ARG A 1059 -36.55 8.70 -0.70
N ARG A 1060 -36.58 7.41 -1.04
CA ARG A 1060 -35.51 6.75 -1.82
C ARG A 1060 -35.41 7.28 -3.25
N GLN A 1061 -36.54 7.66 -3.86
CA GLN A 1061 -36.55 8.24 -5.20
C GLN A 1061 -35.95 9.65 -5.20
N THR A 1062 -36.32 10.52 -4.24
CA THR A 1062 -35.69 11.84 -4.06
C THR A 1062 -34.17 11.75 -3.85
N VAL A 1063 -33.68 10.77 -3.09
CA VAL A 1063 -32.23 10.54 -2.90
C VAL A 1063 -31.56 10.05 -4.18
N ARG A 1064 -32.20 9.17 -4.96
CA ARG A 1064 -31.68 8.66 -6.24
C ARG A 1064 -31.60 9.74 -7.31
N ASP A 1065 -32.58 10.64 -7.35
CA ASP A 1065 -32.58 11.78 -8.29
C ASP A 1065 -31.56 12.85 -7.87
N ALA A 1066 -31.36 13.09 -6.57
CA ALA A 1066 -30.28 13.93 -6.07
C ALA A 1066 -28.88 13.39 -6.40
N LEU A 1067 -28.67 12.07 -6.30
CA LEU A 1067 -27.42 11.42 -6.71
C LEU A 1067 -27.16 11.55 -8.23
N ARG A 1068 -28.19 11.41 -9.06
CA ARG A 1068 -28.09 11.65 -10.52
C ARG A 1068 -27.78 13.10 -10.87
N ALA A 1069 -28.24 14.07 -10.07
CA ALA A 1069 -27.88 15.47 -10.24
C ALA A 1069 -26.41 15.75 -9.84
N ALA A 1070 -25.90 15.03 -8.83
CA ALA A 1070 -24.53 15.19 -8.32
C ALA A 1070 -23.46 14.61 -9.25
N SER A 1071 -23.73 13.52 -9.96
CA SER A 1071 -22.79 12.88 -10.91
C SER A 1071 -22.77 13.51 -12.30
N GLY A 1072 -23.49 14.61 -12.54
CA GLY A 1072 -23.68 15.23 -13.86
C GLY A 1072 -22.81 16.45 -14.20
N GLN A 1073 -21.91 16.91 -13.31
CA GLN A 1073 -21.10 18.12 -13.57
C GLN A 1073 -19.64 17.98 -13.11
N GLY A 1074 -18.75 17.76 -14.08
CA GLY A 1074 -17.30 17.60 -13.85
C GLY A 1074 -16.45 17.75 -15.12
N GLY A 1075 -16.72 18.76 -15.96
CA GLY A 1075 -15.96 18.98 -17.20
C GLY A 1075 -16.51 20.11 -18.06
N SER A 1076 -16.02 21.34 -17.86
CA SER A 1076 -16.30 22.47 -18.75
C SER A 1076 -15.12 23.45 -18.74
N GLU A 1077 -14.35 23.45 -19.83
CA GLU A 1077 -13.27 24.41 -20.02
C GLU A 1077 -13.80 25.82 -20.29
N ARG A 1078 -13.16 26.84 -19.70
CA ARG A 1078 -13.58 28.22 -19.83
C ARG A 1078 -13.17 28.83 -21.18
N LYS A 1079 -14.11 28.85 -22.12
CA LYS A 1079 -14.03 29.69 -23.32
C LYS A 1079 -14.26 31.16 -22.92
N ALA A 1080 -13.20 31.97 -22.91
CA ALA A 1080 -13.28 33.38 -22.51
C ALA A 1080 -13.68 34.31 -23.66
N GLU A 1081 -14.71 35.14 -23.46
CA GLU A 1081 -15.05 36.26 -24.35
C GLU A 1081 -14.32 37.56 -23.94
N LYS A 1082 -14.04 38.40 -24.95
CA LYS A 1082 -13.30 39.66 -24.78
C LYS A 1082 -14.25 40.86 -24.58
N PRO A 1083 -13.93 41.84 -23.71
CA PRO A 1083 -14.42 43.19 -23.88
C PRO A 1083 -13.74 43.88 -25.08
N ALA A 1084 -14.42 44.81 -25.74
CA ALA A 1084 -13.93 45.50 -26.93
C ALA A 1084 -13.18 46.80 -26.61
N LEU A 1085 -12.11 47.08 -27.37
CA LEU A 1085 -11.47 48.39 -27.49
C LEU A 1085 -11.05 48.61 -28.95
N LYS A 1086 -10.94 49.88 -29.38
CA LYS A 1086 -10.87 50.27 -30.79
C LYS A 1086 -9.45 50.49 -31.30
N SER A 1087 -9.25 50.10 -32.56
CA SER A 1087 -8.38 50.71 -33.60
C SER A 1087 -7.02 51.31 -33.23
N GLU A 1088 -5.96 50.70 -33.77
CA GLU A 1088 -5.06 51.40 -34.73
C GLU A 1088 -4.33 50.38 -35.64
N LYS A 1089 -3.48 50.83 -36.57
CA LYS A 1089 -2.90 50.02 -37.68
C LYS A 1089 -1.36 50.26 -37.81
N PRO A 1090 -0.62 49.59 -38.73
CA PRO A 1090 0.55 48.76 -38.41
C PRO A 1090 1.91 49.46 -38.69
N PRO A 1091 3.04 48.72 -38.63
CA PRO A 1091 3.63 48.25 -39.89
C PRO A 1091 4.07 46.76 -39.89
N ASP A 1092 4.66 46.30 -41.00
CA ASP A 1092 4.71 44.89 -41.44
C ASP A 1092 6.03 44.12 -41.20
N ALA A 1093 5.92 42.80 -40.94
CA ALA A 1093 6.81 41.69 -41.34
C ALA A 1093 6.33 40.37 -40.67
N GLY A 1094 6.44 39.16 -41.23
CA GLY A 1094 6.83 38.73 -42.59
C GLY A 1094 7.06 37.20 -42.66
N GLY A 1095 6.22 36.47 -43.40
CA GLY A 1095 6.29 34.99 -43.56
C GLY A 1095 5.67 34.18 -42.40
N ALA A 1096 5.28 32.91 -42.56
CA ALA A 1096 5.22 32.06 -43.76
C ALA A 1096 4.03 31.06 -43.67
N SER A 1097 3.54 30.58 -44.81
CA SER A 1097 2.33 29.75 -44.91
C SER A 1097 2.59 28.36 -45.52
N SER A 1098 2.31 27.28 -44.77
CA SER A 1098 2.46 25.89 -45.26
C SER A 1098 1.29 24.96 -44.90
N LEU A 1099 0.63 25.15 -43.75
CA LEU A 1099 -0.38 24.22 -43.23
C LEU A 1099 -1.73 24.24 -43.98
N LEU A 1100 -2.09 25.35 -44.63
CA LEU A 1100 -3.36 25.46 -45.37
C LEU A 1100 -3.32 24.72 -46.73
N ASP A 1101 -2.18 24.78 -47.44
CA ASP A 1101 -2.02 24.10 -48.74
C ASP A 1101 -1.80 22.59 -48.63
N ALA A 1102 -1.42 22.10 -47.44
CA ALA A 1102 -1.50 20.68 -47.11
C ALA A 1102 -2.96 20.24 -46.94
N LYS A 1103 -3.75 20.99 -46.16
CA LYS A 1103 -5.15 20.66 -45.85
C LYS A 1103 -6.09 20.77 -47.05
N ARG A 1104 -5.73 21.55 -48.08
CA ARG A 1104 -6.46 21.61 -49.36
C ARG A 1104 -6.23 20.35 -50.20
N ARG A 1105 -4.96 19.96 -50.40
CA ARG A 1105 -4.57 18.77 -51.20
C ARG A 1105 -5.06 17.45 -50.62
N ALA A 1106 -5.23 17.34 -49.29
CA ALA A 1106 -5.86 16.18 -48.67
C ALA A 1106 -7.36 16.04 -49.02
N ARG A 1107 -8.06 17.15 -49.27
CA ARG A 1107 -9.51 17.18 -49.50
C ARG A 1107 -9.89 16.93 -50.96
N GLU A 1108 -8.97 17.21 -51.90
CA GLU A 1108 -9.15 17.01 -53.34
C GLU A 1108 -8.85 15.55 -53.77
N ARG A 1109 -8.30 14.70 -52.88
CA ARG A 1109 -8.03 13.26 -53.14
C ARG A 1109 -9.17 12.30 -52.78
N TYR A 1110 -10.22 12.77 -52.11
CA TYR A 1110 -11.31 11.93 -51.58
C TYR A 1110 -12.65 12.13 -52.32
N SER A 1111 -12.64 12.71 -53.52
CA SER A 1111 -13.85 13.09 -54.26
C SER A 1111 -13.85 12.66 -55.73
N GLY A 1112 -13.21 11.54 -56.05
CA GLY A 1112 -13.24 11.01 -57.41
C GLY A 1112 -12.46 9.71 -57.59
N GLU A 1113 -13.16 8.58 -57.48
CA GLU A 1113 -13.14 7.51 -58.50
C GLU A 1113 -14.25 6.49 -58.19
N ASP A 1114 -15.25 6.41 -59.08
CA ASP A 1114 -16.18 5.29 -59.19
C ASP A 1114 -16.78 5.31 -60.61
N GLY A 1115 -16.81 4.17 -61.31
CA GLY A 1115 -17.35 4.06 -62.68
C GLY A 1115 -16.36 3.84 -63.85
N LEU A 1116 -15.85 2.60 -63.94
CA LEU A 1116 -15.83 1.75 -65.16
C LEU A 1116 -15.57 2.39 -66.56
N ASP A 1117 -14.50 1.95 -67.25
CA ASP A 1117 -14.60 1.04 -68.42
C ASP A 1117 -13.22 0.46 -68.85
N GLY A 1118 -13.21 -0.61 -69.66
CA GLY A 1118 -12.25 -0.65 -70.79
C GLY A 1118 -10.96 -1.49 -70.77
N ARG A 1119 -11.01 -2.79 -70.41
CA ARG A 1119 -10.17 -3.89 -70.95
C ARG A 1119 -8.63 -3.74 -71.08
N SER A 1120 -7.89 -4.62 -70.39
CA SER A 1120 -6.94 -5.57 -71.03
C SER A 1120 -6.65 -6.76 -70.14
#